data_AF-A0A136KFX9-F1
#
_entry.id   AF-A0A136KFX9-F1
#
_cell.length_a   1.000
_cell.length_b   1.000
_cell.length_c   1.000
_cell.angle_alpha   90.00
_cell.angle_beta   90.00
_cell.angle_gamma   90.00
#
_symmetry.space_group_name_H-M   'P 1'
#
loop_
_entity.id
_entity.type
_entity.pdbx_description
1 polymer ?
#
loop_
_entity_poly.entity_id
_entity_poly.type
_entity_poly.pdbx_seq_one_letter_code
_entity_poly.pdbx_strand_id
1 'polypeptide(L)'
;MVVAATGNTASSVQYPAASEGAIAVGALRPNGERAFYSNFGPGLDVSAYVGNGAGIGDTVYQRSYSCFFASPGCQTSFAYNSFSNGMGIGTSYAAPQVSALAGLLRAVKPNITVNKIEEVLYSTAIDVSSPGYDESTGWGAINYQATYAAVVNNVSPTLSILQPDGISDTADQFYNITWVDSDPDSNARINLFWDNDNSGFDGTPIEGCSNISEDSSTNSCQFDIRGMNNGSYYVYGCITDGINAEVCSYSTGQLTVSHTIRRDSGTTGVTTTPHRVNFSESFSAAPVVFVQVTEEFGPDMVYTNLTNITATGFDIAIEENTRSGFDGIHTIEGLSWYAVSATSPSEQVGTLLVDHNWRQVTFNTPFVSIPKILANTQSEFGTDIVNIDIRNVTLTGFEIRLEEPPGYDGLHTFEWVGWTAFNTHPLSGSQSGTNSSDHNWKTIVFPTPFASRPVLLAEVQSEVGADKSIIDIRNLTNNGFDFRIEEDPFLLDGVHAEEGIAWLAIPATAQAEITQKFSIDAKVGQSNWVRVPFLKIMENNPYIFASISSENGGDTVEVDIRNINRVGFEARLEEDLRAGWDGGHLAETVDILVVDPMLTSLVTGTISGDHNWTDVIFSVPFVAVPRIVATIQTENGGDTAMPDLRNITTEGFQVRVEEDVIAGWDGNHVNETIAWLALEPTDIPVGHQSDMVSINQPTAKNQLWNTVVFPTPFASIPNIVFEINTENGADTVQADIRNLTSTGFQVRLEEEPNRYDGMHTFESFVWYARPNNFLLLWP
;
A
#
# COMPACT_ATOMS: atom_id res chain seq x y z
N MET A 1 18.31 38.97 -10.22
CA MET A 1 18.76 39.54 -8.93
C MET A 1 18.38 41.01 -8.89
N VAL A 2 17.70 41.43 -7.82
CA VAL A 2 17.33 42.82 -7.56
C VAL A 2 17.94 43.22 -6.23
N VAL A 3 18.55 44.40 -6.16
CA VAL A 3 19.09 44.97 -4.92
C VAL A 3 18.39 46.30 -4.67
N ALA A 4 17.84 46.48 -3.49
CA ALA A 4 17.00 47.64 -3.19
C ALA A 4 17.36 48.26 -1.83
N ALA A 5 17.32 49.58 -1.78
CA ALA A 5 17.53 50.33 -0.55
C ALA A 5 16.29 50.22 0.37
N THR A 6 16.49 49.99 1.67
CA THR A 6 15.36 49.76 2.59
C THR A 6 14.50 50.98 2.88
N GLY A 7 15.02 52.20 2.64
CA GLY A 7 14.38 53.47 2.96
C GLY A 7 15.17 54.31 3.97
N ASN A 8 14.79 55.58 4.13
CA ASN A 8 15.54 56.60 4.91
C ASN A 8 14.69 57.29 5.99
N THR A 9 13.73 56.58 6.57
CA THR A 9 12.74 57.15 7.52
C THR A 9 12.82 56.55 8.92
N ALA A 10 13.83 55.73 9.20
CA ALA A 10 13.99 55.00 10.45
C ALA A 10 12.74 54.15 10.80
N SER A 11 12.13 53.51 9.80
CA SER A 11 10.92 52.68 9.94
C SER A 11 11.13 51.29 9.33
N SER A 12 10.05 50.54 9.08
CA SER A 12 10.09 49.21 8.46
C SER A 12 10.69 49.24 7.05
N VAL A 13 11.27 48.12 6.60
CA VAL A 13 11.73 47.94 5.20
C VAL A 13 10.58 48.25 4.23
N GLN A 14 10.84 49.07 3.21
CA GLN A 14 9.84 49.54 2.25
C GLN A 14 9.98 48.86 0.89
N TYR A 15 8.87 48.73 0.15
CA TYR A 15 8.92 48.30 -1.25
C TYR A 15 9.73 49.29 -2.11
N PRO A 16 10.57 48.78 -3.05
CA PRO A 16 10.67 47.39 -3.49
C PRO A 16 11.63 46.50 -2.69
N ALA A 17 12.29 46.99 -1.64
CA ALA A 17 13.19 46.17 -0.82
C ALA A 17 12.45 45.09 -0.02
N ALA A 18 11.18 45.32 0.33
CA ALA A 18 10.35 44.33 1.01
C ALA A 18 9.76 43.25 0.08
N SER A 19 10.11 43.23 -1.21
CA SER A 19 9.65 42.20 -2.14
C SER A 19 10.43 40.91 -1.97
N GLU A 20 9.75 39.77 -2.04
CA GLU A 20 10.40 38.46 -2.09
C GLU A 20 11.38 38.38 -3.27
N GLY A 21 12.60 37.87 -3.01
CA GLY A 21 13.70 37.79 -3.99
C GLY A 21 14.46 39.10 -4.25
N ALA A 22 14.18 40.19 -3.52
CA ALA A 22 15.00 41.40 -3.53
C ALA A 22 15.96 41.43 -2.34
N ILE A 23 17.24 41.75 -2.57
CA ILE A 23 18.20 41.97 -1.50
C ILE A 23 17.97 43.37 -0.91
N ALA A 24 17.45 43.43 0.30
CA ALA A 24 17.18 44.63 1.07
C ALA A 24 18.45 45.14 1.76
N VAL A 25 18.86 46.36 1.41
CA VAL A 25 20.15 46.93 1.85
C VAL A 25 20.00 48.11 2.80
N GLY A 26 20.43 47.92 4.04
CA GLY A 26 20.50 48.92 5.10
C GLY A 26 21.79 49.75 5.08
N ALA A 27 21.82 50.80 5.90
CA ALA A 27 22.94 51.73 6.00
C ALA A 27 23.61 51.66 7.38
N LEU A 28 24.93 51.54 7.41
CA LEU A 28 25.76 51.53 8.62
C LEU A 28 26.64 52.77 8.75
N ARG A 29 26.95 53.09 10.00
CA ARG A 29 27.98 54.03 10.43
C ARG A 29 29.36 53.34 10.49
N PRO A 30 30.48 54.07 10.44
CA PRO A 30 31.82 53.46 10.51
C PRO A 30 32.12 52.65 11.79
N ASN A 31 31.34 52.85 12.86
CA ASN A 31 31.45 52.08 14.11
C ASN A 31 30.60 50.80 14.14
N GLY A 32 29.96 50.42 13.03
CA GLY A 32 29.12 49.21 12.93
C GLY A 32 27.66 49.42 13.35
N GLU A 33 27.30 50.59 13.88
CA GLU A 33 25.90 50.87 14.24
C GLU A 33 25.05 51.18 13.01
N ARG A 34 23.76 50.78 13.04
CA ARG A 34 22.75 51.22 12.07
C ARG A 34 22.73 52.76 11.98
N ALA A 35 22.78 53.30 10.76
CA ALA A 35 22.61 54.73 10.54
C ALA A 35 21.21 55.16 10.98
N PHE A 36 21.08 56.30 11.68
CA PHE A 36 19.83 56.70 12.33
C PHE A 36 18.63 56.80 11.39
N TYR A 37 18.86 57.06 10.09
CA TYR A 37 17.83 57.16 9.06
C TYR A 37 17.47 55.83 8.40
N SER A 38 18.32 54.80 8.48
CA SER A 38 18.14 53.54 7.74
C SER A 38 16.86 52.86 8.18
N ASN A 39 16.01 52.45 7.25
CA ASN A 39 14.92 51.53 7.60
C ASN A 39 15.49 50.15 7.99
N PHE A 40 14.74 49.42 8.82
CA PHE A 40 15.13 48.19 9.50
C PHE A 40 13.89 47.31 9.75
N GLY A 41 14.06 46.13 10.34
CA GLY A 41 12.97 45.19 10.63
C GLY A 41 13.07 43.90 9.82
N PRO A 42 12.04 43.04 9.93
CA PRO A 42 11.95 41.80 9.16
C PRO A 42 12.11 42.06 7.66
N GLY A 43 12.95 41.25 7.00
CA GLY A 43 13.24 41.37 5.58
C GLY A 43 14.37 42.34 5.21
N LEU A 44 15.13 42.86 6.18
CA LEU A 44 16.44 43.47 5.91
C LEU A 44 17.48 42.36 5.74
N ASP A 45 18.23 42.32 4.63
CA ASP A 45 19.18 41.23 4.36
C ASP A 45 20.61 41.56 4.79
N VAL A 46 21.17 42.66 4.31
CA VAL A 46 22.55 43.10 4.60
C VAL A 46 22.61 44.61 4.70
N SER A 47 23.71 45.13 5.24
CA SER A 47 23.95 46.56 5.29
C SER A 47 25.31 46.93 4.69
N ALA A 48 25.48 48.20 4.32
CA ALA A 48 26.77 48.72 3.86
C ALA A 48 27.13 50.05 4.55
N TYR A 49 28.44 50.28 4.69
CA TYR A 49 28.96 51.49 5.33
C TYR A 49 28.76 52.71 4.41
N VAL A 50 27.90 53.63 4.85
CA VAL A 50 27.62 54.89 4.14
C VAL A 50 27.58 56.11 5.08
N GLY A 51 27.64 55.88 6.38
CA GLY A 51 27.77 56.92 7.40
C GLY A 51 26.49 57.68 7.72
N ASN A 52 26.58 58.66 8.61
CA ASN A 52 25.45 59.47 9.06
C ASN A 52 25.72 60.98 9.16
N GLY A 53 26.83 61.47 8.61
CA GLY A 53 27.31 62.83 8.83
C GLY A 53 27.44 63.70 7.58
N ALA A 54 28.39 64.63 7.60
CA ALA A 54 28.87 65.42 6.45
C ALA A 54 30.40 65.39 6.33
N GLY A 55 31.06 64.53 7.12
CA GLY A 55 32.51 64.44 7.24
C GLY A 55 33.13 63.45 6.25
N ILE A 56 34.39 63.68 5.91
CA ILE A 56 35.23 62.72 5.17
C ILE A 56 35.32 61.43 6.00
N GLY A 57 34.89 60.30 5.44
CA GLY A 57 34.85 59.00 6.11
C GLY A 57 33.52 58.62 6.79
N ASP A 58 32.54 59.54 6.82
CA ASP A 58 31.20 59.31 7.40
C ASP A 58 30.07 59.76 6.44
N THR A 59 30.42 59.88 5.15
CA THR A 59 29.52 60.15 4.02
C THR A 59 30.10 59.61 2.73
N VAL A 60 29.25 59.35 1.74
CA VAL A 60 29.66 58.88 0.42
C VAL A 60 29.96 60.08 -0.48
N TYR A 61 31.21 60.15 -0.98
CA TYR A 61 31.62 61.17 -1.94
C TYR A 61 31.20 60.76 -3.35
N GLN A 62 30.51 61.63 -4.07
CA GLN A 62 29.98 61.35 -5.41
C GLN A 62 30.02 62.58 -6.31
N ARG A 63 29.85 62.36 -7.60
CA ARG A 63 29.53 63.40 -8.57
C ARG A 63 28.08 63.27 -9.00
N SER A 64 27.28 64.30 -8.73
CA SER A 64 25.87 64.35 -9.15
C SER A 64 25.60 65.68 -9.86
N TYR A 65 24.38 65.87 -10.35
CA TYR A 65 23.97 67.16 -10.89
C TYR A 65 24.16 68.24 -9.83
N SER A 66 24.64 69.41 -10.23
CA SER A 66 24.96 70.50 -9.30
C SER A 66 23.78 70.90 -8.40
N CYS A 67 22.56 70.70 -8.90
CA CYS A 67 21.31 70.90 -8.18
C CYS A 67 21.11 69.94 -6.99
N PHE A 68 21.67 68.72 -7.04
CA PHE A 68 21.53 67.69 -6.00
C PHE A 68 22.10 68.14 -4.65
N PHE A 69 23.14 68.98 -4.66
CA PHE A 69 23.81 69.46 -3.44
C PHE A 69 23.37 70.87 -3.02
N ALA A 70 22.45 71.51 -3.76
CA ALA A 70 21.98 72.86 -3.47
C ALA A 70 20.71 72.84 -2.59
N SER A 71 20.82 73.34 -1.35
CA SER A 71 19.70 73.49 -0.42
C SER A 71 18.71 74.60 -0.87
N PRO A 72 17.45 74.58 -0.40
CA PRO A 72 16.25 74.42 -1.23
C PRO A 72 15.93 75.63 -2.12
N GLY A 73 15.53 75.35 -3.37
CA GLY A 73 15.12 76.38 -4.34
C GLY A 73 15.57 76.14 -5.79
N CYS A 74 16.13 74.97 -6.09
CA CYS A 74 16.62 74.65 -7.43
C CYS A 74 15.45 74.38 -8.41
N GLN A 75 14.78 75.45 -8.85
CA GLN A 75 13.68 75.45 -9.82
C GLN A 75 14.08 76.19 -11.10
N THR A 76 15.04 75.68 -11.87
CA THR A 76 15.27 76.21 -13.23
C THR A 76 15.51 75.09 -14.23
N SER A 77 15.04 75.31 -15.45
CA SER A 77 15.12 74.43 -16.62
C SER A 77 16.55 74.13 -17.12
N PHE A 78 17.59 74.55 -16.39
CA PHE A 78 19.01 74.33 -16.69
C PHE A 78 19.74 73.42 -15.68
N ALA A 79 19.02 72.85 -14.70
CA ALA A 79 19.60 72.11 -13.56
C ALA A 79 20.36 70.81 -13.88
N TYR A 80 20.34 70.34 -15.14
CA TYR A 80 20.97 69.09 -15.60
C TYR A 80 22.16 69.29 -16.55
N ASN A 81 22.68 70.52 -16.71
CA ASN A 81 23.78 70.80 -17.64
C ASN A 81 25.17 70.84 -16.98
N SER A 82 25.26 70.75 -15.66
CA SER A 82 26.51 70.75 -14.91
C SER A 82 26.50 69.74 -13.77
N PHE A 83 27.68 69.17 -13.51
CA PHE A 83 27.91 68.25 -12.41
C PHE A 83 28.74 68.94 -11.32
N SER A 84 28.46 68.63 -10.06
CA SER A 84 29.35 68.96 -8.94
C SER A 84 29.65 67.71 -8.13
N ASN A 85 30.77 67.76 -7.42
CA ASN A 85 31.09 66.74 -6.42
C ASN A 85 30.52 67.14 -5.07
N GLY A 86 30.14 66.17 -4.26
CA GLY A 86 29.68 66.43 -2.89
C GLY A 86 29.47 65.15 -2.09
N MET A 87 29.13 65.34 -0.82
CA MET A 87 28.86 64.27 0.13
C MET A 87 27.37 63.96 0.20
N GLY A 88 27.00 62.68 0.27
CA GLY A 88 25.64 62.20 0.46
C GLY A 88 25.54 61.07 1.48
N ILE A 89 24.34 60.87 2.01
CA ILE A 89 23.96 59.78 2.92
C ILE A 89 22.62 59.18 2.47
N GLY A 90 22.36 57.94 2.85
CA GLY A 90 21.13 57.23 2.50
C GLY A 90 21.37 55.76 2.17
N THR A 91 20.37 54.92 2.41
CA THR A 91 20.36 53.51 1.99
C THR A 91 20.48 53.36 0.47
N SER A 92 20.10 54.39 -0.29
CA SER A 92 20.36 54.52 -1.73
C SER A 92 21.84 54.54 -2.11
N TYR A 93 22.74 54.79 -1.16
CA TYR A 93 24.20 54.67 -1.34
C TYR A 93 24.76 53.33 -0.86
N ALA A 94 23.98 52.60 -0.05
CA ALA A 94 24.37 51.29 0.45
C ALA A 94 24.05 50.22 -0.60
N ALA A 95 22.82 50.24 -1.14
CA ALA A 95 22.37 49.35 -2.20
C ALA A 95 23.35 49.23 -3.40
N PRO A 96 23.87 50.32 -3.99
CA PRO A 96 24.81 50.20 -5.10
C PRO A 96 26.15 49.56 -4.73
N GLN A 97 26.57 49.55 -3.47
CA GLN A 97 27.78 48.81 -3.05
C GLN A 97 27.54 47.30 -3.14
N VAL A 98 26.39 46.83 -2.67
CA VAL A 98 25.95 45.43 -2.78
C VAL A 98 25.75 45.05 -4.25
N SER A 99 25.10 45.93 -5.03
CA SER A 99 24.93 45.72 -6.48
C SER A 99 26.27 45.63 -7.20
N ALA A 100 27.24 46.49 -6.86
CA ALA A 100 28.57 46.47 -7.46
C ALA A 100 29.35 45.21 -7.11
N LEU A 101 29.28 44.75 -5.84
CA LEU A 101 29.88 43.49 -5.42
C LEU A 101 29.28 42.32 -6.19
N ALA A 102 27.95 42.17 -6.22
CA ALA A 102 27.29 41.12 -6.98
C ALA A 102 27.60 41.17 -8.48
N GLY A 103 27.63 42.36 -9.08
CA GLY A 103 28.03 42.55 -10.47
C GLY A 103 29.48 42.12 -10.72
N LEU A 104 30.38 42.37 -9.77
CA LEU A 104 31.76 41.92 -9.84
C LEU A 104 31.86 40.39 -9.72
N LEU A 105 31.14 39.76 -8.79
CA LEU A 105 31.11 38.29 -8.65
C LEU A 105 30.69 37.63 -9.96
N ARG A 106 29.63 38.15 -10.59
CA ARG A 106 29.15 37.66 -11.88
C ARG A 106 30.09 37.99 -13.05
N ALA A 107 30.89 39.04 -12.95
CA ALA A 107 31.92 39.33 -13.96
C ALA A 107 33.09 38.35 -13.91
N VAL A 108 33.47 37.87 -12.71
CA VAL A 108 34.59 36.93 -12.53
C VAL A 108 34.19 35.46 -12.64
N LYS A 109 32.98 35.11 -12.19
CA LYS A 109 32.37 33.79 -12.34
C LYS A 109 31.02 33.97 -13.06
N PRO A 110 30.98 33.96 -14.41
CA PRO A 110 29.76 34.24 -15.16
C PRO A 110 28.58 33.29 -14.89
N ASN A 111 28.86 32.09 -14.39
CA ASN A 111 27.89 31.04 -14.12
C ASN A 111 27.37 31.04 -12.67
N ILE A 112 27.89 31.92 -11.80
CA ILE A 112 27.41 32.00 -10.42
C ILE A 112 25.90 32.29 -10.39
N THR A 113 25.18 31.45 -9.66
CA THR A 113 23.72 31.54 -9.51
C THR A 113 23.35 32.68 -8.57
N VAL A 114 22.13 33.19 -8.68
CA VAL A 114 21.66 34.29 -7.83
C VAL A 114 21.62 33.87 -6.36
N ASN A 115 21.06 32.69 -6.08
CA ASN A 115 20.99 32.13 -4.72
C ASN A 115 22.39 32.00 -4.11
N LYS A 116 23.40 31.60 -4.91
CA LYS A 116 24.77 31.49 -4.41
C LYS A 116 25.43 32.85 -4.18
N ILE A 117 25.11 33.88 -4.97
CA ILE A 117 25.53 35.27 -4.67
C ILE A 117 24.96 35.70 -3.32
N GLU A 118 23.68 35.46 -3.06
CA GLU A 118 23.01 35.81 -1.80
C GLU A 118 23.63 35.05 -0.62
N GLU A 119 23.78 33.73 -0.73
CA GLU A 119 24.38 32.88 0.29
C GLU A 119 25.80 33.36 0.65
N VAL A 120 26.64 33.65 -0.34
CA VAL A 120 28.01 34.13 -0.10
C VAL A 120 27.99 35.55 0.47
N LEU A 121 27.09 36.44 0.03
CA LEU A 121 26.94 37.78 0.61
C LEU A 121 26.58 37.71 2.10
N TYR A 122 25.69 36.79 2.48
CA TYR A 122 25.21 36.65 3.86
C TYR A 122 26.23 35.95 4.75
N SER A 123 26.75 34.80 4.32
CA SER A 123 27.71 33.99 5.10
C SER A 123 29.06 34.68 5.31
N THR A 124 29.44 35.63 4.45
CA THR A 124 30.69 36.39 4.57
C THR A 124 30.51 37.78 5.15
N ALA A 125 29.28 38.22 5.42
CA ALA A 125 29.01 39.51 6.03
C ALA A 125 29.73 39.64 7.39
N ILE A 126 30.23 40.83 7.67
CA ILE A 126 30.77 41.16 8.99
C ILE A 126 29.56 41.39 9.90
N ASP A 127 29.33 40.46 10.80
CA ASP A 127 28.36 40.63 11.87
C ASP A 127 28.80 41.78 12.79
N VAL A 128 27.99 42.84 12.85
CA VAL A 128 28.30 44.11 13.51
C VAL A 128 27.41 44.41 14.71
N SER A 129 26.41 43.57 14.99
CA SER A 129 25.41 43.81 16.02
C SER A 129 25.24 42.58 16.90
N SER A 130 24.10 41.89 16.81
CA SER A 130 23.84 40.67 17.58
C SER A 130 24.31 39.46 16.76
N PRO A 131 24.96 38.46 17.39
CA PRO A 131 25.41 37.26 16.70
C PRO A 131 24.38 36.67 15.73
N GLY A 132 24.72 36.59 14.45
CA GLY A 132 23.85 36.09 13.39
C GLY A 132 22.95 37.16 12.77
N TYR A 133 21.79 36.74 12.28
CA TYR A 133 20.81 37.66 11.71
C TYR A 133 20.16 38.53 12.79
N ASP A 134 20.11 39.85 12.56
CA ASP A 134 19.37 40.78 13.40
C ASP A 134 18.56 41.78 12.57
N GLU A 135 17.38 42.18 13.05
CA GLU A 135 16.50 43.10 12.33
C GLU A 135 17.08 44.51 12.16
N SER A 136 18.16 44.88 12.85
CA SER A 136 18.77 46.21 12.76
C SER A 136 19.84 46.32 11.68
N THR A 137 20.60 45.24 11.41
CA THR A 137 21.69 45.24 10.42
C THR A 137 21.62 44.12 9.38
N GLY A 138 20.65 43.21 9.50
CA GLY A 138 20.52 42.01 8.67
C GLY A 138 21.52 40.95 9.10
N TRP A 139 22.16 40.29 8.13
CA TRP A 139 23.36 39.46 8.32
C TRP A 139 24.62 40.28 8.62
N GLY A 140 24.52 41.61 8.63
CA GLY A 140 25.60 42.53 8.96
C GLY A 140 26.15 43.30 7.75
N ALA A 141 27.37 43.83 7.90
CA ALA A 141 28.00 44.65 6.88
C ALA A 141 28.58 43.81 5.75
N ILE A 142 28.35 44.18 4.49
CA ILE A 142 28.98 43.48 3.36
C ILE A 142 30.51 43.47 3.47
N ASN A 143 31.11 42.33 3.14
CA ASN A 143 32.55 42.12 3.22
C ASN A 143 33.14 41.82 1.85
N TYR A 144 33.45 42.86 1.08
CA TYR A 144 34.02 42.73 -0.26
C TYR A 144 35.13 41.66 -0.33
N GLN A 145 36.09 41.68 0.60
CA GLN A 145 37.26 40.83 0.50
C GLN A 145 36.94 39.36 0.79
N ALA A 146 36.13 39.07 1.81
CA ALA A 146 35.71 37.71 2.12
C ALA A 146 34.75 37.17 1.04
N THR A 147 33.75 37.94 0.62
CA THR A 147 32.80 37.55 -0.44
C THR A 147 33.53 37.28 -1.76
N TYR A 148 34.43 38.18 -2.17
CA TYR A 148 35.17 38.02 -3.43
C TYR A 148 36.14 36.83 -3.37
N ALA A 149 36.84 36.62 -2.25
CA ALA A 149 37.74 35.49 -2.08
C ALA A 149 37.00 34.14 -2.09
N ALA A 150 35.84 34.05 -1.43
CA ALA A 150 35.01 32.85 -1.42
C ALA A 150 34.56 32.43 -2.82
N VAL A 151 34.28 33.39 -3.71
CA VAL A 151 33.88 33.11 -5.10
C VAL A 151 35.07 32.85 -6.01
N VAL A 152 36.13 33.65 -5.93
CA VAL A 152 37.25 33.57 -6.88
C VAL A 152 38.14 32.36 -6.62
N ASN A 153 38.32 31.97 -5.37
CA ASN A 153 39.18 30.85 -5.00
C ASN A 153 38.45 29.50 -5.00
N ASN A 154 37.12 29.50 -5.14
CA ASN A 154 36.34 28.29 -5.21
C ASN A 154 36.68 27.48 -6.49
N VAL A 155 36.90 26.19 -6.27
CA VAL A 155 37.38 25.19 -7.23
C VAL A 155 36.19 24.51 -7.88
N SER A 156 36.31 24.20 -9.17
CA SER A 156 35.23 23.50 -9.89
C SER A 156 35.07 22.07 -9.37
N PRO A 157 33.83 21.59 -9.20
CA PRO A 157 33.57 20.22 -8.80
C PRO A 157 34.01 19.24 -9.89
N THR A 158 34.20 17.98 -9.50
CA THR A 158 34.47 16.87 -10.41
C THR A 158 33.40 15.80 -10.26
N LEU A 159 33.04 15.13 -11.36
CA LEU A 159 32.09 14.03 -11.38
C LEU A 159 32.46 13.01 -12.45
N SER A 160 32.43 11.74 -12.09
CA SER A 160 32.58 10.60 -12.99
C SER A 160 31.55 9.54 -12.61
N ILE A 161 30.61 9.25 -13.51
CA ILE A 161 29.68 8.14 -13.34
C ILE A 161 30.46 6.83 -13.57
N LEU A 162 30.44 5.94 -12.58
CA LEU A 162 31.15 4.66 -12.63
C LEU A 162 30.28 3.53 -13.18
N GLN A 163 28.98 3.52 -12.83
CA GLN A 163 28.03 2.50 -13.28
C GLN A 163 26.85 3.19 -13.97
N PRO A 164 26.41 2.72 -15.15
CA PRO A 164 26.86 1.53 -15.87
C PRO A 164 28.22 1.66 -16.58
N ASP A 165 29.08 0.65 -16.46
CA ASP A 165 30.38 0.56 -17.15
C ASP A 165 30.35 -0.28 -18.45
N GLY A 166 29.21 -0.91 -18.73
CA GLY A 166 28.94 -1.77 -19.89
C GLY A 166 29.26 -3.25 -19.62
N ILE A 167 29.66 -3.62 -18.41
CA ILE A 167 29.98 -4.99 -18.01
C ILE A 167 28.99 -5.43 -16.93
N SER A 168 28.19 -6.46 -17.24
CA SER A 168 27.17 -6.99 -16.33
C SER A 168 26.05 -6.00 -15.95
N ASP A 169 25.82 -4.98 -16.78
CA ASP A 169 24.78 -3.98 -16.60
C ASP A 169 23.46 -4.36 -17.26
N THR A 170 23.02 -5.61 -17.08
CA THR A 170 21.67 -6.02 -17.48
C THR A 170 20.78 -6.06 -16.24
N ALA A 171 19.67 -5.32 -16.26
CA ALA A 171 18.75 -5.25 -15.13
C ALA A 171 17.29 -5.33 -15.58
N ASP A 172 16.45 -5.76 -14.63
CA ASP A 172 15.00 -5.96 -14.83
C ASP A 172 14.19 -4.93 -14.03
N GLN A 173 14.55 -4.59 -12.79
CA GLN A 173 13.68 -3.72 -11.97
C GLN A 173 14.39 -2.52 -11.38
N PHE A 174 15.55 -2.75 -10.77
CA PHE A 174 16.36 -1.70 -10.18
C PHE A 174 17.79 -1.81 -10.67
N TYR A 175 18.42 -0.67 -10.86
CA TYR A 175 19.82 -0.57 -11.20
C TYR A 175 20.52 0.40 -10.26
N ASN A 176 21.65 -0.01 -9.67
CA ASN A 176 22.39 0.85 -8.75
C ASN A 176 23.43 1.67 -9.50
N ILE A 177 23.15 2.97 -9.65
CA ILE A 177 24.09 3.93 -10.23
C ILE A 177 25.11 4.28 -9.17
N THR A 178 26.38 4.33 -9.53
CA THR A 178 27.46 4.77 -8.64
C THR A 178 28.36 5.77 -9.35
N TRP A 179 28.97 6.66 -8.59
CA TRP A 179 29.83 7.71 -9.12
C TRP A 179 30.98 8.03 -8.17
N VAL A 180 31.93 8.80 -8.69
CA VAL A 180 32.96 9.48 -7.90
C VAL A 180 32.87 10.95 -8.19
N ASP A 181 32.86 11.73 -7.12
CA ASP A 181 32.76 13.18 -7.17
C ASP A 181 33.69 13.82 -6.13
N SER A 182 33.92 15.12 -6.29
CA SER A 182 34.66 15.93 -5.30
C SER A 182 34.54 17.42 -5.63
N ASP A 183 34.19 18.22 -4.63
CA ASP A 183 34.50 19.64 -4.49
C ASP A 183 35.27 19.84 -3.17
N PRO A 184 36.50 20.40 -3.20
CA PRO A 184 37.33 20.52 -2.01
C PRO A 184 36.95 21.67 -1.08
N ASP A 185 36.07 22.59 -1.48
CA ASP A 185 35.83 23.84 -0.76
C ASP A 185 34.35 24.23 -0.59
N SER A 186 33.42 23.51 -1.21
CA SER A 186 31.99 23.76 -1.05
C SER A 186 31.15 22.51 -1.26
N ASN A 187 30.02 22.37 -0.56
CA ASN A 187 29.16 21.19 -0.75
C ASN A 187 28.37 21.32 -2.07
N ALA A 188 28.86 20.69 -3.15
CA ALA A 188 28.16 20.60 -4.42
C ALA A 188 26.92 19.68 -4.37
N ARG A 189 26.09 19.74 -5.43
CA ARG A 189 24.87 18.94 -5.61
C ARG A 189 24.87 18.19 -6.92
N ILE A 190 24.41 16.94 -6.89
CA ILE A 190 24.38 16.02 -8.02
C ILE A 190 22.93 15.73 -8.40
N ASN A 191 22.65 15.80 -9.70
CA ASN A 191 21.40 15.34 -10.32
C ASN A 191 21.71 14.26 -11.35
N LEU A 192 20.98 13.14 -11.31
CA LEU A 192 21.15 12.03 -12.26
C LEU A 192 20.02 11.96 -13.27
N PHE A 193 20.36 11.49 -14.47
CA PHE A 193 19.49 11.43 -15.63
C PHE A 193 19.77 10.15 -16.42
N TRP A 194 18.76 9.65 -17.12
CA TRP A 194 18.92 8.58 -18.11
C TRP A 194 18.65 9.12 -19.52
N ASP A 195 19.27 8.50 -20.50
CA ASP A 195 19.28 8.98 -21.87
C ASP A 195 19.26 7.81 -22.87
N ASN A 196 18.74 8.06 -24.07
CA ASN A 196 18.76 7.10 -25.17
C ASN A 196 20.09 7.15 -25.96
N ASP A 197 20.87 8.22 -25.81
CA ASP A 197 22.22 8.33 -26.37
C ASP A 197 23.23 8.89 -25.36
N ASN A 198 24.48 9.07 -25.77
CA ASN A 198 25.59 9.50 -24.91
C ASN A 198 26.08 10.91 -25.22
N SER A 199 25.19 11.79 -25.67
CA SER A 199 25.53 13.13 -26.12
C SER A 199 24.44 14.15 -25.75
N GLY A 200 24.83 15.42 -25.63
CA GLY A 200 23.84 16.51 -25.46
C GLY A 200 23.41 16.78 -24.02
N PHE A 201 23.43 15.79 -23.12
CA PHE A 201 22.92 15.91 -21.74
C PHE A 201 21.46 16.38 -21.70
N ASP A 202 20.61 15.84 -22.57
CA ASP A 202 19.18 16.16 -22.72
C ASP A 202 18.27 14.99 -22.31
N GLY A 203 18.77 14.12 -21.44
CA GLY A 203 18.06 12.98 -20.90
C GLY A 203 16.94 13.34 -19.92
N THR A 204 16.27 12.29 -19.44
CA THR A 204 15.16 12.38 -18.49
C THR A 204 15.69 12.26 -17.06
N PRO A 205 15.28 13.14 -16.12
CA PRO A 205 15.68 13.03 -14.71
C PRO A 205 15.34 11.67 -14.12
N ILE A 206 16.24 11.12 -13.30
CA ILE A 206 15.98 9.90 -12.53
C ILE A 206 15.33 10.29 -11.20
N GLU A 207 14.10 9.84 -11.01
CA GLU A 207 13.34 10.12 -9.79
C GLU A 207 14.05 9.55 -8.55
N GLY A 208 14.02 10.32 -7.44
CA GLY A 208 14.76 9.98 -6.23
C GLY A 208 16.27 10.26 -6.29
N CYS A 209 16.81 10.57 -7.48
CA CYS A 209 18.24 10.79 -7.69
C CYS A 209 18.58 12.25 -8.05
N SER A 210 17.99 13.21 -7.32
CA SER A 210 18.23 14.64 -7.51
C SER A 210 18.64 15.34 -6.21
N ASN A 211 19.32 16.48 -6.33
CA ASN A 211 19.81 17.29 -5.22
C ASN A 211 20.65 16.49 -4.20
N ILE A 212 21.41 15.50 -4.67
CA ILE A 212 22.24 14.64 -3.83
C ILE A 212 23.47 15.44 -3.40
N SER A 213 23.76 15.49 -2.10
CA SER A 213 25.00 16.10 -1.60
C SER A 213 26.21 15.28 -2.05
N GLU A 214 27.28 15.95 -2.48
CA GLU A 214 28.56 15.29 -2.76
C GLU A 214 29.15 14.56 -1.54
N ASP A 215 28.91 15.07 -0.34
CA ASP A 215 29.29 14.41 0.92
C ASP A 215 28.43 13.20 1.28
N SER A 216 27.65 12.67 0.32
CA SER A 216 26.87 11.45 0.53
C SER A 216 27.79 10.30 0.92
N SER A 217 27.43 9.58 1.97
CA SER A 217 28.27 8.46 2.45
C SER A 217 28.25 7.25 1.52
N THR A 218 27.33 7.20 0.55
CA THR A 218 27.11 6.03 -0.32
C THR A 218 27.55 6.23 -1.76
N ASN A 219 27.54 7.47 -2.28
CA ASN A 219 27.76 7.81 -3.70
C ASN A 219 27.07 6.84 -4.68
N SER A 220 25.84 6.49 -4.33
CA SER A 220 25.01 5.57 -5.09
C SER A 220 23.56 6.01 -5.09
N CYS A 221 22.84 5.71 -6.17
CA CYS A 221 21.41 5.91 -6.26
C CYS A 221 20.74 4.73 -6.95
N GLN A 222 19.62 4.28 -6.39
CA GLN A 222 18.84 3.19 -6.97
C GLN A 222 17.88 3.75 -8.02
N PHE A 223 18.09 3.36 -9.27
CA PHE A 223 17.25 3.72 -10.40
C PHE A 223 16.19 2.63 -10.61
N ASP A 224 14.90 2.97 -10.41
CA ASP A 224 13.77 2.12 -10.81
C ASP A 224 13.58 2.17 -12.33
N ILE A 225 13.73 1.01 -12.96
CA ILE A 225 13.65 0.83 -14.41
C ILE A 225 12.42 0.01 -14.84
N ARG A 226 11.49 -0.35 -13.93
CA ARG A 226 10.25 -1.07 -14.27
C ARG A 226 9.38 -0.31 -15.29
N GLY A 227 9.50 1.01 -15.26
CA GLY A 227 8.91 1.95 -16.22
C GLY A 227 9.45 1.82 -17.63
N MET A 228 10.72 1.45 -17.77
CA MET A 228 11.45 1.58 -19.02
C MET A 228 11.05 0.50 -20.03
N ASN A 229 11.26 0.78 -21.32
CA ASN A 229 11.13 -0.25 -22.33
C ASN A 229 12.41 -1.11 -22.34
N ASN A 230 12.31 -2.36 -22.80
CA ASN A 230 13.50 -3.16 -23.07
C ASN A 230 14.39 -2.46 -24.09
N GLY A 231 15.65 -2.26 -23.76
CA GLY A 231 16.56 -1.43 -24.55
C GLY A 231 17.90 -1.19 -23.87
N SER A 232 18.72 -0.37 -24.51
CA SER A 232 20.01 0.08 -23.97
C SER A 232 19.96 1.58 -23.74
N TYR A 233 20.36 2.00 -22.55
CA TYR A 233 20.27 3.37 -22.07
C TYR A 233 21.61 3.82 -21.50
N TYR A 234 21.87 5.12 -21.56
CA TYR A 234 22.98 5.74 -20.86
C TYR A 234 22.48 6.43 -19.60
N VAL A 235 23.35 6.54 -18.61
CA VAL A 235 23.10 7.36 -17.41
C VAL A 235 24.12 8.46 -17.40
N TYR A 236 23.74 9.66 -17.01
CA TYR A 236 24.69 10.72 -16.69
C TYR A 236 24.31 11.41 -15.40
N GLY A 237 25.29 12.09 -14.81
CA GLY A 237 25.05 13.02 -13.73
C GLY A 237 25.61 14.39 -14.05
N CYS A 238 25.03 15.41 -13.43
CA CYS A 238 25.53 16.78 -13.43
C CYS A 238 25.76 17.23 -11.99
N ILE A 239 26.95 17.77 -11.71
CA ILE A 239 27.35 18.31 -10.41
C ILE A 239 27.49 19.83 -10.49
N THR A 240 26.93 20.54 -9.51
CA THR A 240 26.99 22.00 -9.42
C THR A 240 27.21 22.49 -7.99
N ASP A 241 28.11 23.46 -7.84
CA ASP A 241 28.36 24.23 -6.61
C ASP A 241 27.63 25.59 -6.63
N GLY A 242 26.94 25.90 -7.73
CA GLY A 242 26.28 27.18 -7.98
C GLY A 242 27.22 28.36 -8.22
N ILE A 243 28.55 28.14 -8.31
CA ILE A 243 29.59 29.16 -8.56
C ILE A 243 30.27 28.94 -9.91
N ASN A 244 30.75 27.72 -10.15
CA ASN A 244 31.43 27.32 -11.36
C ASN A 244 30.46 26.86 -12.45
N ALA A 245 30.98 26.57 -13.63
CA ALA A 245 30.21 25.85 -14.64
C ALA A 245 29.83 24.48 -14.08
N GLU A 246 28.56 24.10 -14.26
CA GLU A 246 28.10 22.74 -13.98
C GLU A 246 28.92 21.72 -14.79
N VAL A 247 29.27 20.61 -14.14
CA VAL A 247 30.07 19.54 -14.75
C VAL A 247 29.19 18.32 -14.90
N CYS A 248 28.97 17.89 -16.15
CA CYS A 248 28.21 16.69 -16.46
C CYS A 248 29.10 15.58 -17.01
N SER A 249 28.75 14.33 -16.70
CA SER A 249 29.52 13.15 -17.09
C SER A 249 28.58 11.98 -17.37
N TYR A 250 28.69 11.39 -18.56
CA TYR A 250 28.02 10.13 -18.90
C TYR A 250 28.75 8.95 -18.28
N SER A 251 28.01 7.89 -18.03
CA SER A 251 28.49 6.57 -17.70
C SER A 251 29.40 6.01 -18.80
N THR A 252 30.39 5.20 -18.42
CA THR A 252 31.37 4.66 -19.37
C THR A 252 30.80 3.58 -20.28
N GLY A 253 29.69 2.95 -19.88
CA GLY A 253 28.92 2.02 -20.70
C GLY A 253 27.42 2.25 -20.60
N GLN A 254 26.66 1.26 -21.07
CA GLN A 254 25.21 1.29 -21.18
C GLN A 254 24.56 0.35 -20.17
N LEU A 255 23.45 0.80 -19.61
CA LEU A 255 22.49 -0.05 -18.91
C LEU A 255 21.62 -0.76 -19.96
N THR A 256 21.58 -2.09 -19.93
CA THR A 256 20.65 -2.90 -20.72
C THR A 256 19.44 -3.24 -19.86
N VAL A 257 18.30 -2.63 -20.17
CA VAL A 257 17.01 -2.98 -19.56
C VAL A 257 16.43 -4.18 -20.29
N SER A 258 16.17 -5.26 -19.55
CA SER A 258 15.63 -6.50 -20.11
C SER A 258 14.61 -7.13 -19.16
N HIS A 259 13.35 -6.75 -19.34
CA HIS A 259 12.23 -7.26 -18.56
C HIS A 259 11.79 -8.66 -18.96
N THR A 260 11.59 -9.51 -17.95
CA THR A 260 10.72 -10.68 -18.06
C THR A 260 9.34 -10.29 -17.60
N ILE A 261 8.45 -10.00 -18.55
CA ILE A 261 7.10 -9.55 -18.24
C ILE A 261 6.30 -10.74 -17.73
N ARG A 262 5.92 -10.67 -16.45
CA ARG A 262 5.08 -11.63 -15.77
C ARG A 262 3.85 -10.92 -15.24
N ARG A 263 2.72 -11.62 -15.31
CA ARG A 263 1.43 -11.15 -14.83
C ARG A 263 0.78 -12.24 -14.02
N ASP A 264 0.09 -11.83 -12.98
CA ASP A 264 -0.77 -12.70 -12.21
C ASP A 264 -2.01 -11.93 -11.78
N SER A 265 -3.10 -12.63 -11.53
CA SER A 265 -4.35 -12.01 -11.11
C SER A 265 -5.20 -13.01 -10.35
N GLY A 266 -5.98 -12.53 -9.40
CA GLY A 266 -6.86 -13.40 -8.63
C GLY A 266 -7.86 -12.63 -7.80
N THR A 267 -8.48 -13.37 -6.90
CA THR A 267 -9.46 -12.85 -5.94
C THR A 267 -9.16 -13.43 -4.57
N THR A 268 -9.59 -12.75 -3.51
CA THR A 268 -9.52 -13.23 -2.13
C THR A 268 -10.63 -12.56 -1.31
N GLY A 269 -11.13 -13.25 -0.29
CA GLY A 269 -11.85 -12.58 0.80
C GLY A 269 -10.88 -11.74 1.63
N VAL A 270 -11.36 -10.66 2.25
CA VAL A 270 -10.59 -9.74 3.10
C VAL A 270 -11.34 -9.37 4.38
N THR A 271 -10.58 -9.07 5.43
CA THR A 271 -11.09 -8.60 6.73
C THR A 271 -10.20 -7.47 7.26
N THR A 272 -10.52 -6.94 8.44
CA THR A 272 -9.66 -5.96 9.13
C THR A 272 -8.37 -6.55 9.69
N THR A 273 -8.24 -7.88 9.72
CA THR A 273 -6.98 -8.55 10.03
C THR A 273 -6.22 -8.85 8.74
N PRO A 274 -4.96 -8.39 8.61
CA PRO A 274 -4.14 -8.64 7.42
C PRO A 274 -3.83 -10.12 7.20
N HIS A 275 -3.85 -10.54 5.93
CA HIS A 275 -3.37 -11.87 5.55
C HIS A 275 -2.60 -11.92 4.23
N ARG A 276 -1.82 -13.00 4.11
CA ARG A 276 -0.98 -13.26 2.95
C ARG A 276 -1.77 -13.78 1.76
N VAL A 277 -1.68 -13.08 0.64
CA VAL A 277 -2.06 -13.58 -0.69
C VAL A 277 -0.79 -13.99 -1.44
N ASN A 278 -0.73 -15.24 -1.88
CA ASN A 278 0.41 -15.75 -2.65
C ASN A 278 0.11 -15.71 -4.15
N PHE A 279 1.13 -15.36 -4.93
CA PHE A 279 1.07 -15.51 -6.37
C PHE A 279 1.08 -16.98 -6.78
N SER A 280 0.46 -17.28 -7.92
CA SER A 280 0.39 -18.62 -8.52
C SER A 280 1.77 -19.22 -8.80
N GLU A 281 2.75 -18.36 -9.08
CA GLU A 281 4.18 -18.70 -9.02
C GLU A 281 4.97 -17.43 -8.63
N SER A 282 6.25 -17.56 -8.31
CA SER A 282 7.08 -16.42 -7.87
C SER A 282 7.53 -15.52 -9.03
N PHE A 283 7.55 -14.21 -8.79
CA PHE A 283 8.18 -13.22 -9.65
C PHE A 283 9.71 -13.18 -9.44
N SER A 284 10.46 -12.51 -10.33
CA SER A 284 11.90 -12.29 -10.17
C SER A 284 12.22 -11.34 -9.00
N ALA A 285 11.33 -10.38 -8.74
CA ALA A 285 11.31 -9.46 -7.61
C ALA A 285 9.88 -8.91 -7.43
N ALA A 286 9.64 -8.06 -6.43
CA ALA A 286 8.32 -7.53 -6.08
C ALA A 286 7.64 -6.84 -7.30
N PRO A 287 6.47 -7.31 -7.77
CA PRO A 287 5.74 -6.67 -8.86
C PRO A 287 5.01 -5.41 -8.37
N VAL A 288 4.44 -4.65 -9.29
CA VAL A 288 3.41 -3.66 -8.95
C VAL A 288 2.09 -4.39 -8.78
N VAL A 289 1.42 -4.18 -7.64
CA VAL A 289 0.16 -4.86 -7.29
C VAL A 289 -0.97 -3.85 -7.23
N PHE A 290 -2.08 -4.20 -7.86
CA PHE A 290 -3.32 -3.45 -7.86
C PHE A 290 -4.40 -4.25 -7.15
N VAL A 291 -5.20 -3.58 -6.33
CA VAL A 291 -6.27 -4.20 -5.52
C VAL A 291 -7.54 -3.37 -5.60
N GLN A 292 -8.69 -4.04 -5.58
CA GLN A 292 -10.00 -3.40 -5.60
C GLN A 292 -11.02 -4.25 -4.84
N VAL A 293 -11.75 -3.64 -3.91
CA VAL A 293 -12.95 -4.25 -3.31
C VAL A 293 -14.03 -4.31 -4.39
N THR A 294 -14.61 -5.50 -4.57
CA THR A 294 -15.53 -5.81 -5.69
C THR A 294 -16.82 -6.50 -5.26
N GLU A 295 -16.89 -6.95 -4.01
CA GLU A 295 -18.08 -7.55 -3.42
C GLU A 295 -18.25 -7.03 -1.99
N GLU A 296 -19.08 -6.00 -1.84
CA GLU A 296 -19.52 -5.42 -0.58
C GLU A 296 -20.60 -6.31 0.06
N PHE A 297 -20.37 -6.77 1.30
CA PHE A 297 -21.34 -7.52 2.11
C PHE A 297 -21.77 -6.77 3.39
N GLY A 298 -21.05 -5.69 3.73
CA GLY A 298 -21.35 -4.81 4.85
C GLY A 298 -21.98 -3.50 4.37
N PRO A 299 -22.44 -2.64 5.30
CA PRO A 299 -22.89 -1.29 4.98
C PRO A 299 -21.81 -0.21 5.16
N ASP A 300 -20.63 -0.60 5.65
CA ASP A 300 -19.58 0.32 6.09
C ASP A 300 -18.57 0.55 4.96
N MET A 301 -18.09 1.78 4.87
CA MET A 301 -17.11 2.19 3.85
C MET A 301 -15.71 1.73 4.28
N VAL A 302 -14.97 1.13 3.34
CA VAL A 302 -13.63 0.60 3.62
C VAL A 302 -12.56 1.08 2.65
N TYR A 303 -11.32 1.07 3.14
CA TYR A 303 -10.10 1.34 2.40
C TYR A 303 -9.25 0.07 2.35
N THR A 304 -8.51 -0.13 1.26
CA THR A 304 -7.59 -1.27 1.15
C THR A 304 -6.24 -0.93 1.77
N ASN A 305 -5.73 -1.77 2.67
CA ASN A 305 -4.37 -1.68 3.17
C ASN A 305 -3.50 -2.80 2.55
N LEU A 306 -2.71 -2.44 1.54
CA LEU A 306 -1.81 -3.31 0.80
C LEU A 306 -0.38 -3.16 1.33
N THR A 307 0.17 -4.21 1.92
CA THR A 307 1.49 -4.20 2.55
C THR A 307 2.35 -5.38 2.14
N ASN A 308 3.65 -5.35 2.50
CA ASN A 308 4.59 -6.47 2.38
C ASN A 308 4.58 -7.16 0.99
N ILE A 309 4.59 -6.35 -0.07
CA ILE A 309 4.68 -6.84 -1.44
C ILE A 309 6.08 -7.43 -1.66
N THR A 310 6.15 -8.73 -1.95
CA THR A 310 7.40 -9.44 -2.25
C THR A 310 7.27 -10.19 -3.58
N ALA A 311 8.34 -10.87 -4.00
CA ALA A 311 8.31 -11.72 -5.19
C ALA A 311 7.30 -12.88 -5.13
N THR A 312 6.83 -13.27 -3.93
CA THR A 312 5.96 -14.45 -3.75
C THR A 312 4.51 -14.10 -3.43
N GLY A 313 4.21 -12.85 -3.10
CA GLY A 313 2.87 -12.41 -2.71
C GLY A 313 2.85 -11.05 -2.04
N PHE A 314 1.73 -10.71 -1.44
CA PHE A 314 1.50 -9.47 -0.69
C PHE A 314 0.58 -9.74 0.50
N ASP A 315 0.58 -8.84 1.48
CA ASP A 315 -0.35 -8.88 2.60
C ASP A 315 -1.47 -7.85 2.34
N ILE A 316 -2.71 -8.20 2.69
CA ILE A 316 -3.88 -7.35 2.41
C ILE A 316 -4.84 -7.37 3.60
N ALA A 317 -5.37 -6.20 3.93
CA ALA A 317 -6.49 -5.99 4.84
C ALA A 317 -7.43 -4.92 4.28
N ILE A 318 -8.59 -4.79 4.90
CA ILE A 318 -9.47 -3.62 4.77
C ILE A 318 -9.45 -2.81 6.06
N GLU A 319 -9.60 -1.50 5.95
CA GLU A 319 -9.61 -0.58 7.08
C GLU A 319 -10.80 0.35 7.01
N GLU A 320 -11.41 0.60 8.17
CA GLU A 320 -12.47 1.59 8.31
C GLU A 320 -11.89 2.91 8.84
N ASN A 321 -12.49 4.03 8.43
CA ASN A 321 -12.12 5.34 8.96
C ASN A 321 -12.65 5.53 10.39
N THR A 322 -11.93 5.03 11.39
CA THR A 322 -12.31 5.21 12.81
C THR A 322 -12.34 6.68 13.26
N ARG A 323 -11.72 7.62 12.50
CA ARG A 323 -11.80 9.05 12.80
C ARG A 323 -13.12 9.70 12.37
N SER A 324 -13.86 9.10 11.42
CA SER A 324 -15.17 9.59 11.02
C SER A 324 -16.33 9.00 11.83
N GLY A 325 -16.13 7.84 12.45
CA GLY A 325 -17.09 7.26 13.39
C GLY A 325 -17.33 5.75 13.25
N PHE A 326 -16.69 5.10 12.27
CA PHE A 326 -16.67 3.65 12.14
C PHE A 326 -15.97 2.98 13.34
N ASP A 327 -16.33 1.74 13.66
CA ASP A 327 -15.95 1.07 14.91
C ASP A 327 -14.79 0.06 14.77
N GLY A 328 -14.28 -0.14 13.56
CA GLY A 328 -13.21 -1.07 13.23
C GLY A 328 -13.69 -2.52 13.05
N ILE A 329 -15.01 -2.76 13.05
CA ILE A 329 -15.61 -4.10 12.97
C ILE A 329 -16.35 -4.26 11.64
N HIS A 330 -15.61 -4.69 10.61
CA HIS A 330 -16.18 -4.90 9.29
C HIS A 330 -16.55 -6.37 8.99
N THR A 331 -17.57 -6.61 8.14
CA THR A 331 -17.87 -7.93 7.56
C THR A 331 -16.80 -8.37 6.55
N ILE A 332 -16.74 -9.66 6.22
CA ILE A 332 -15.81 -10.14 5.18
C ILE A 332 -16.25 -9.61 3.81
N GLU A 333 -15.31 -9.10 3.03
CA GLU A 333 -15.56 -8.59 1.67
C GLU A 333 -14.76 -9.32 0.60
N GLY A 334 -15.17 -9.17 -0.66
CA GLY A 334 -14.45 -9.74 -1.81
C GLY A 334 -13.54 -8.73 -2.49
N LEU A 335 -12.26 -9.09 -2.62
CA LEU A 335 -11.24 -8.26 -3.26
C LEU A 335 -10.69 -8.95 -4.52
N SER A 336 -10.53 -8.16 -5.57
CA SER A 336 -9.86 -8.53 -6.83
C SER A 336 -8.45 -7.92 -6.86
N TRP A 337 -7.50 -8.62 -7.45
CA TRP A 337 -6.12 -8.12 -7.57
C TRP A 337 -5.46 -8.49 -8.91
N TYR A 338 -4.50 -7.65 -9.32
CA TYR A 338 -3.64 -7.85 -10.49
C TYR A 338 -2.20 -7.45 -10.15
N ALA A 339 -1.23 -8.25 -10.58
CA ALA A 339 0.18 -8.00 -10.38
C ALA A 339 0.92 -8.04 -11.72
N VAL A 340 1.80 -7.08 -11.95
CA VAL A 340 2.61 -6.99 -13.18
C VAL A 340 4.04 -6.55 -12.88
N SER A 341 5.01 -7.19 -13.52
CA SER A 341 6.43 -6.94 -13.22
C SER A 341 7.03 -5.73 -13.94
N ALA A 342 6.53 -5.40 -15.15
CA ALA A 342 7.14 -4.38 -16.00
C ALA A 342 6.25 -3.95 -17.17
N THR A 343 6.66 -2.85 -17.81
CA THR A 343 6.07 -2.31 -19.05
C THR A 343 6.13 -3.29 -20.22
N SER A 344 5.11 -3.24 -21.07
CA SER A 344 5.00 -3.93 -22.35
C SER A 344 4.51 -2.97 -23.47
N PRO A 345 4.57 -3.34 -24.76
CA PRO A 345 4.14 -2.44 -25.84
C PRO A 345 2.69 -1.94 -25.77
N SER A 346 1.81 -2.61 -25.05
CA SER A 346 0.39 -2.26 -24.90
C SER A 346 -0.03 -1.85 -23.48
N GLU A 347 0.91 -1.82 -22.54
CA GLU A 347 0.66 -1.53 -21.12
C GLU A 347 1.94 -0.92 -20.54
N GLN A 348 1.88 0.35 -20.13
CA GLN A 348 2.98 1.01 -19.42
C GLN A 348 2.74 0.88 -17.92
N VAL A 349 3.76 0.48 -17.18
CA VAL A 349 3.72 0.25 -15.73
C VAL A 349 4.82 1.07 -15.11
N GLY A 350 4.58 1.78 -14.02
CA GLY A 350 5.62 2.51 -13.31
C GLY A 350 5.35 2.63 -11.83
N THR A 351 6.33 3.16 -11.10
CA THR A 351 6.12 3.65 -9.73
C THR A 351 6.62 5.08 -9.61
N LEU A 352 6.06 5.83 -8.67
CA LEU A 352 6.36 7.24 -8.40
C LEU A 352 6.30 7.45 -6.89
N LEU A 353 7.14 8.33 -6.33
CA LEU A 353 7.04 8.71 -4.93
C LEU A 353 6.07 9.90 -4.78
N VAL A 354 4.97 9.70 -4.05
CA VAL A 354 3.80 10.61 -4.01
C VAL A 354 3.42 10.95 -2.57
N ASP A 355 3.05 12.20 -2.32
CA ASP A 355 2.49 12.71 -1.06
C ASP A 355 1.14 13.40 -1.33
N HIS A 356 0.69 14.27 -0.42
CA HIS A 356 -0.52 15.07 -0.59
C HIS A 356 -0.47 16.11 -1.74
N ASN A 357 0.70 16.30 -2.36
CA ASN A 357 0.88 17.25 -3.45
C ASN A 357 0.72 16.56 -4.81
N TRP A 358 0.01 17.22 -5.74
CA TRP A 358 -0.13 16.76 -7.11
C TRP A 358 1.22 16.58 -7.81
N ARG A 359 1.43 15.40 -8.38
CA ARG A 359 2.61 15.06 -9.16
C ARG A 359 2.25 14.63 -10.57
N GLN A 360 3.05 15.09 -11.53
CA GLN A 360 2.89 14.71 -12.93
C GLN A 360 3.58 13.37 -13.22
N VAL A 361 2.82 12.39 -13.70
CA VAL A 361 3.35 11.20 -14.37
C VAL A 361 3.45 11.48 -15.86
N THR A 362 4.59 11.14 -16.46
CA THR A 362 4.81 11.24 -17.91
C THR A 362 5.01 9.85 -18.50
N PHE A 363 4.29 9.54 -19.57
CA PHE A 363 4.44 8.26 -20.26
C PHE A 363 5.72 8.23 -21.07
N ASN A 364 6.42 7.09 -21.04
CA ASN A 364 7.63 6.87 -21.83
C ASN A 364 7.35 6.89 -23.34
N THR A 365 6.13 6.54 -23.73
CA THR A 365 5.65 6.71 -25.10
C THR A 365 4.24 7.26 -25.08
N PRO A 366 3.93 8.36 -25.79
CA PRO A 366 2.57 8.87 -25.85
C PRO A 366 1.59 7.83 -26.41
N PHE A 367 0.40 7.75 -25.81
CA PHE A 367 -0.67 6.88 -26.29
C PHE A 367 -1.40 7.48 -27.49
N VAL A 368 -2.02 6.62 -28.29
CA VAL A 368 -2.78 7.02 -29.50
C VAL A 368 -4.20 7.51 -29.18
N SER A 369 -4.73 7.15 -28.02
CA SER A 369 -5.96 7.68 -27.42
C SER A 369 -5.77 7.75 -25.90
N ILE A 370 -6.64 8.48 -25.19
CA ILE A 370 -6.55 8.61 -23.74
C ILE A 370 -6.55 7.20 -23.11
N PRO A 371 -5.50 6.83 -22.35
CA PRO A 371 -5.39 5.52 -21.73
C PRO A 371 -6.29 5.43 -20.49
N LYS A 372 -6.46 4.21 -19.99
CA LYS A 372 -7.07 3.91 -18.69
C LYS A 372 -5.94 3.74 -17.68
N ILE A 373 -6.05 4.37 -16.52
CA ILE A 373 -5.07 4.30 -15.45
C ILE A 373 -5.63 3.47 -14.30
N LEU A 374 -4.82 2.61 -13.71
CA LEU A 374 -5.07 2.01 -12.39
C LEU A 374 -3.89 2.33 -11.50
N ALA A 375 -4.12 2.61 -10.21
CA ALA A 375 -3.06 2.93 -9.28
C ALA A 375 -3.34 2.42 -7.86
N ASN A 376 -2.32 1.95 -7.17
CA ASN A 376 -2.42 1.57 -5.75
C ASN A 376 -1.12 1.92 -5.02
N THR A 377 -1.21 2.20 -3.73
CA THR A 377 -0.04 2.34 -2.84
C THR A 377 0.75 1.04 -2.81
N GLN A 378 2.08 1.14 -2.75
CA GLN A 378 3.02 0.00 -2.78
C GLN A 378 3.93 -0.01 -1.54
N SER A 379 3.78 0.98 -0.65
CA SER A 379 4.52 1.12 0.61
C SER A 379 3.62 1.69 1.70
N GLU A 380 4.16 1.65 2.94
CA GLU A 380 3.52 2.15 4.16
C GLU A 380 4.61 2.87 5.00
N PHE A 381 5.02 4.05 4.55
CA PHE A 381 5.93 4.94 5.28
C PHE A 381 5.19 5.84 6.29
N GLY A 382 3.94 6.20 5.98
CA GLY A 382 2.98 6.87 6.85
C GLY A 382 2.05 5.87 7.54
N THR A 383 1.29 6.36 8.53
CA THR A 383 0.33 5.55 9.31
C THR A 383 -1.12 5.94 9.08
N ASP A 384 -1.35 6.99 8.28
CA ASP A 384 -2.68 7.51 8.02
C ASP A 384 -3.29 6.79 6.81
N ILE A 385 -4.62 6.62 6.80
CA ILE A 385 -5.33 6.02 5.68
C ILE A 385 -5.23 6.98 4.50
N VAL A 386 -4.88 6.46 3.33
CA VAL A 386 -4.83 7.23 2.09
C VAL A 386 -5.54 6.52 0.97
N ASN A 387 -6.07 7.31 0.05
CA ASN A 387 -6.50 6.85 -1.26
C ASN A 387 -5.82 7.71 -2.33
N ILE A 388 -5.81 7.21 -3.56
CA ILE A 388 -5.14 7.86 -4.68
C ILE A 388 -6.15 8.69 -5.43
N ASP A 389 -5.79 9.94 -5.75
CA ASP A 389 -6.54 10.73 -6.71
C ASP A 389 -5.78 10.80 -8.03
N ILE A 390 -6.52 10.70 -9.13
CA ILE A 390 -6.01 10.88 -10.49
C ILE A 390 -6.80 11.98 -11.18
N ARG A 391 -6.10 12.87 -11.87
CA ARG A 391 -6.74 13.85 -12.77
C ARG A 391 -5.90 14.11 -14.01
N ASN A 392 -6.47 14.90 -14.92
CA ASN A 392 -5.79 15.39 -16.12
C ASN A 392 -5.15 14.26 -16.94
N VAL A 393 -5.87 13.15 -17.13
CA VAL A 393 -5.40 12.03 -17.97
C VAL A 393 -5.37 12.47 -19.44
N THR A 394 -4.17 12.48 -20.02
CA THR A 394 -3.91 12.90 -21.40
C THR A 394 -3.21 11.79 -22.19
N LEU A 395 -2.83 12.07 -23.44
CA LEU A 395 -2.03 11.14 -24.25
C LEU A 395 -0.58 11.00 -23.76
N THR A 396 -0.09 11.94 -22.97
CA THR A 396 1.33 12.04 -22.58
C THR A 396 1.57 11.82 -21.09
N GLY A 397 0.51 11.78 -20.28
CA GLY A 397 0.63 11.62 -18.84
C GLY A 397 -0.66 11.90 -18.10
N PHE A 398 -0.58 11.89 -16.78
CA PHE A 398 -1.66 12.23 -15.85
C PHE A 398 -1.07 12.84 -14.57
N GLU A 399 -1.91 13.42 -13.72
CA GLU A 399 -1.51 13.88 -12.39
C GLU A 399 -2.05 12.92 -11.32
N ILE A 400 -1.27 12.70 -10.27
CA ILE A 400 -1.59 11.80 -9.17
C ILE A 400 -1.20 12.43 -7.82
N ARG A 401 -1.96 12.16 -6.76
CA ARG A 401 -1.60 12.47 -5.36
C ARG A 401 -2.16 11.41 -4.40
N LEU A 402 -1.69 11.44 -3.16
CA LEU A 402 -2.39 10.80 -2.04
C LEU A 402 -3.36 11.79 -1.42
N GLU A 403 -4.55 11.33 -1.05
CA GLU A 403 -5.51 12.12 -0.28
C GLU A 403 -6.01 11.30 0.91
N GLU A 404 -5.97 11.92 2.08
CA GLU A 404 -6.48 11.34 3.31
C GLU A 404 -8.00 11.54 3.40
N PRO A 405 -8.75 10.60 3.98
CA PRO A 405 -10.18 10.77 4.18
C PRO A 405 -10.50 11.84 5.25
N PRO A 406 -11.75 12.30 5.33
CA PRO A 406 -12.17 13.26 6.34
C PRO A 406 -11.84 12.79 7.77
N GLY A 407 -11.43 13.74 8.62
CA GLY A 407 -11.00 13.46 10.01
C GLY A 407 -9.48 13.40 10.20
N TYR A 408 -8.71 13.41 9.11
CA TYR A 408 -7.26 13.59 9.10
C TYR A 408 -6.89 15.06 8.80
N ASP A 409 -5.60 15.41 8.85
CA ASP A 409 -5.14 16.80 8.72
C ASP A 409 -4.83 17.21 7.27
N GLY A 410 -4.90 16.26 6.33
CA GLY A 410 -4.67 16.45 4.90
C GLY A 410 -3.19 16.44 4.53
N LEU A 411 -2.28 16.14 5.45
CA LEU A 411 -0.83 16.14 5.25
C LEU A 411 -0.28 14.73 5.34
N HIS A 412 -0.24 14.03 4.22
CA HIS A 412 0.42 12.73 4.15
C HIS A 412 1.91 12.84 3.82
N THR A 413 2.71 11.92 4.36
CA THR A 413 4.11 11.71 3.95
C THR A 413 4.18 11.05 2.57
N PHE A 414 5.39 10.89 2.04
CA PHE A 414 5.60 10.16 0.79
C PHE A 414 5.25 8.68 0.92
N GLU A 415 4.66 8.11 -0.12
CA GLU A 415 4.55 6.67 -0.39
C GLU A 415 4.97 6.36 -1.83
N TRP A 416 5.46 5.15 -2.06
CA TRP A 416 5.54 4.60 -3.39
C TRP A 416 4.14 4.27 -3.89
N VAL A 417 3.75 4.87 -5.01
CA VAL A 417 2.51 4.54 -5.72
C VAL A 417 2.88 3.86 -7.02
N GLY A 418 2.27 2.70 -7.26
CA GLY A 418 2.37 1.96 -8.51
C GLY A 418 1.21 2.28 -9.42
N TRP A 419 1.48 2.43 -10.72
CA TRP A 419 0.47 2.75 -11.72
C TRP A 419 0.63 1.88 -12.97
N THR A 420 -0.48 1.59 -13.65
CA THR A 420 -0.50 0.99 -14.99
C THR A 420 -1.40 1.79 -15.91
N ALA A 421 -1.00 1.93 -17.18
CA ALA A 421 -1.68 2.69 -18.21
C ALA A 421 -1.81 1.87 -19.49
N PHE A 422 -3.03 1.74 -20.03
CA PHE A 422 -3.29 0.99 -21.25
C PHE A 422 -4.53 1.48 -22.01
N ASN A 423 -4.54 1.32 -23.34
CA ASN A 423 -5.75 1.55 -24.15
C ASN A 423 -6.55 0.25 -24.27
N THR A 424 -5.84 -0.83 -24.62
CA THR A 424 -6.32 -2.21 -24.66
C THR A 424 -5.37 -3.06 -23.82
N HIS A 425 -5.91 -3.77 -22.85
CA HIS A 425 -5.11 -4.55 -21.93
C HIS A 425 -4.50 -5.79 -22.63
N PRO A 426 -3.25 -6.18 -22.33
CA PRO A 426 -2.55 -7.27 -23.01
C PRO A 426 -3.09 -8.67 -22.74
N LEU A 427 -3.81 -8.87 -21.63
CA LEU A 427 -4.36 -10.19 -21.29
C LEU A 427 -5.50 -10.59 -22.23
N SER A 428 -5.40 -11.78 -22.82
CA SER A 428 -6.41 -12.32 -23.72
C SER A 428 -7.78 -12.44 -23.02
N GLY A 429 -8.83 -12.01 -23.69
CA GLY A 429 -10.21 -12.04 -23.17
C GLY A 429 -10.53 -10.97 -22.14
N SER A 430 -9.56 -10.14 -21.74
CA SER A 430 -9.83 -8.99 -20.88
C SER A 430 -10.68 -7.94 -21.59
N GLN A 431 -11.54 -7.29 -20.82
CA GLN A 431 -12.41 -6.21 -21.27
C GLN A 431 -12.14 -4.98 -20.40
N SER A 432 -12.25 -3.79 -20.96
CA SER A 432 -12.01 -2.55 -20.21
C SER A 432 -12.82 -1.40 -20.82
N GLY A 433 -13.13 -0.41 -20.00
CA GLY A 433 -13.95 0.72 -20.42
C GLY A 433 -13.75 1.93 -19.53
N THR A 434 -14.49 3.00 -19.85
CA THR A 434 -14.63 4.17 -19.01
C THR A 434 -16.11 4.48 -18.83
N ASN A 435 -16.46 4.97 -17.66
CA ASN A 435 -17.81 5.34 -17.28
C ASN A 435 -17.74 6.56 -16.37
N SER A 436 -18.89 7.11 -16.00
CA SER A 436 -18.97 8.15 -14.98
C SER A 436 -20.18 7.92 -14.08
N SER A 437 -20.09 8.30 -12.81
CA SER A 437 -21.22 8.28 -11.87
C SER A 437 -20.98 9.29 -10.76
N ASP A 438 -22.03 9.53 -9.98
CA ASP A 438 -22.00 10.24 -8.70
C ASP A 438 -22.28 9.23 -7.56
N HIS A 439 -22.85 9.71 -6.45
CA HIS A 439 -23.33 8.91 -5.32
C HIS A 439 -24.43 7.88 -5.68
N ASN A 440 -25.02 7.96 -6.87
CA ASN A 440 -26.03 7.00 -7.31
C ASN A 440 -25.39 5.78 -7.98
N TRP A 441 -25.96 4.62 -7.66
CA TRP A 441 -25.58 3.35 -8.26
C TRP A 441 -25.84 3.29 -9.77
N LYS A 442 -24.83 2.83 -10.51
CA LYS A 442 -24.89 2.64 -11.95
C LYS A 442 -24.37 1.27 -12.35
N THR A 443 -25.10 0.61 -13.25
CA THR A 443 -24.72 -0.70 -13.77
C THR A 443 -23.83 -0.57 -15.00
N ILE A 444 -22.72 -1.31 -15.02
CA ILE A 444 -21.90 -1.57 -16.20
C ILE A 444 -22.17 -2.99 -16.67
N VAL A 445 -22.49 -3.13 -17.95
CA VAL A 445 -22.67 -4.43 -18.62
C VAL A 445 -21.43 -4.73 -19.45
N PHE A 446 -20.85 -5.91 -19.26
CA PHE A 446 -19.72 -6.35 -20.07
C PHE A 446 -20.14 -6.53 -21.53
N PRO A 447 -19.36 -6.01 -22.50
CA PRO A 447 -19.64 -6.21 -23.93
C PRO A 447 -19.83 -7.67 -24.32
N THR A 448 -19.12 -8.60 -23.66
CA THR A 448 -19.32 -10.05 -23.79
C THR A 448 -19.35 -10.67 -22.39
N PRO A 449 -20.33 -11.51 -22.05
CA PRO A 449 -20.34 -12.22 -20.77
C PRO A 449 -19.10 -13.12 -20.58
N PHE A 450 -18.56 -13.15 -19.37
CA PHE A 450 -17.48 -14.06 -18.99
C PHE A 450 -18.02 -15.47 -18.67
N ALA A 451 -17.13 -16.46 -18.67
CA ALA A 451 -17.49 -17.84 -18.30
C ALA A 451 -17.77 -17.98 -16.79
N SER A 452 -17.03 -17.22 -15.98
CA SER A 452 -17.18 -17.07 -14.53
C SER A 452 -17.03 -15.59 -14.18
N ARG A 453 -17.23 -15.22 -12.91
CA ARG A 453 -16.95 -13.84 -12.48
C ARG A 453 -15.49 -13.47 -12.77
N PRO A 454 -15.22 -12.32 -13.41
CA PRO A 454 -13.86 -11.89 -13.71
C PRO A 454 -13.18 -11.29 -12.48
N VAL A 455 -11.85 -11.17 -12.52
CA VAL A 455 -11.14 -10.21 -11.67
C VAL A 455 -11.49 -8.82 -12.17
N LEU A 456 -11.93 -7.93 -11.29
CA LEU A 456 -12.34 -6.56 -11.64
C LEU A 456 -11.49 -5.54 -10.90
N LEU A 457 -10.96 -4.57 -11.62
CA LEU A 457 -10.30 -3.38 -11.08
C LEU A 457 -10.96 -2.15 -11.67
N ALA A 458 -11.06 -1.09 -10.89
CA ALA A 458 -11.55 0.18 -11.36
C ALA A 458 -10.93 1.32 -10.56
N GLU A 459 -10.86 2.49 -11.16
CA GLU A 459 -10.13 3.63 -10.62
C GLU A 459 -10.80 4.92 -11.05
N VAL A 460 -10.87 5.90 -10.15
CA VAL A 460 -11.37 7.24 -10.47
C VAL A 460 -10.30 7.96 -11.31
N GLN A 461 -10.71 8.66 -12.37
CA GLN A 461 -9.81 9.27 -13.37
C GLN A 461 -9.92 10.79 -13.43
N SER A 462 -10.76 11.38 -12.57
CA SER A 462 -11.01 12.81 -12.52
C SER A 462 -11.17 13.30 -11.08
N GLU A 463 -11.06 14.63 -10.95
CA GLU A 463 -11.22 15.37 -9.70
C GLU A 463 -12.13 16.57 -9.99
N VAL A 464 -13.44 16.36 -9.92
CA VAL A 464 -14.51 17.33 -10.18
C VAL A 464 -15.18 17.78 -8.88
N GLY A 465 -15.41 16.86 -7.95
CA GLY A 465 -15.85 17.15 -6.59
C GLY A 465 -14.77 17.82 -5.75
N ALA A 466 -15.18 18.43 -4.62
CA ALA A 466 -14.24 19.02 -3.66
C ALA A 466 -14.01 18.13 -2.42
N ASP A 467 -14.89 17.15 -2.24
CA ASP A 467 -14.92 16.26 -1.09
C ASP A 467 -14.28 14.92 -1.46
N LYS A 468 -13.56 14.30 -0.53
CA LYS A 468 -12.89 13.02 -0.78
C LYS A 468 -13.91 11.92 -1.06
N SER A 469 -13.70 11.19 -2.14
CA SER A 469 -14.51 10.03 -2.50
C SER A 469 -13.66 8.83 -2.92
N ILE A 470 -14.29 7.65 -2.94
CA ILE A 470 -13.73 6.41 -3.49
C ILE A 470 -14.73 5.77 -4.45
N ILE A 471 -14.26 4.83 -5.26
CA ILE A 471 -15.16 3.97 -6.02
C ILE A 471 -15.66 2.82 -5.15
N ASP A 472 -16.98 2.67 -5.10
CA ASP A 472 -17.67 1.57 -4.42
C ASP A 472 -18.31 0.65 -5.48
N ILE A 473 -18.15 -0.67 -5.32
CA ILE A 473 -18.51 -1.71 -6.30
C ILE A 473 -19.25 -2.86 -5.63
N ARG A 474 -20.37 -3.27 -6.25
CA ARG A 474 -21.13 -4.45 -5.83
C ARG A 474 -21.75 -5.21 -7.00
N ASN A 475 -22.46 -6.29 -6.67
CA ASN A 475 -23.20 -7.11 -7.63
C ASN A 475 -22.35 -7.58 -8.83
N LEU A 476 -21.07 -7.91 -8.60
CA LEU A 476 -20.23 -8.46 -9.63
C LEU A 476 -20.78 -9.84 -10.08
N THR A 477 -21.11 -9.92 -11.36
CA THR A 477 -21.54 -11.15 -12.04
C THR A 477 -20.68 -11.39 -13.27
N ASN A 478 -20.90 -12.50 -13.97
CA ASN A 478 -20.29 -12.73 -15.27
C ASN A 478 -20.81 -11.79 -16.39
N ASN A 479 -21.87 -10.99 -16.14
CA ASN A 479 -22.47 -10.08 -17.12
C ASN A 479 -22.13 -8.61 -16.87
N GLY A 480 -21.68 -8.24 -15.67
CA GLY A 480 -21.49 -6.85 -15.29
C GLY A 480 -21.35 -6.66 -13.80
N PHE A 481 -21.29 -5.40 -13.38
CA PHE A 481 -21.20 -4.97 -11.98
C PHE A 481 -21.91 -3.62 -11.80
N ASP A 482 -22.26 -3.30 -10.56
CA ASP A 482 -22.75 -1.98 -10.18
C ASP A 482 -21.62 -1.20 -9.51
N PHE A 483 -21.56 0.11 -9.73
CA PHE A 483 -20.63 1.01 -9.06
C PHE A 483 -21.28 2.34 -8.70
N ARG A 484 -20.69 3.07 -7.74
CA ARG A 484 -20.96 4.49 -7.45
C ARG A 484 -19.67 5.16 -6.99
N ILE A 485 -19.74 6.48 -6.84
CA ILE A 485 -18.70 7.26 -6.16
C ILE A 485 -19.21 7.55 -4.75
N GLU A 486 -18.54 6.98 -3.75
CA GLU A 486 -18.94 7.05 -2.36
C GLU A 486 -18.07 8.03 -1.57
N GLU A 487 -18.72 8.82 -0.72
CA GLU A 487 -18.10 9.71 0.24
C GLU A 487 -18.32 9.19 1.67
N ASP A 488 -17.49 9.65 2.60
CA ASP A 488 -17.66 9.37 4.02
C ASP A 488 -19.04 9.83 4.53
N PRO A 489 -19.93 8.92 4.96
CA PRO A 489 -21.31 9.27 5.30
C PRO A 489 -21.46 9.95 6.67
N PHE A 490 -20.40 9.98 7.51
CA PHE A 490 -20.46 10.55 8.85
C PHE A 490 -19.97 11.99 8.90
N LEU A 491 -18.93 12.31 8.13
CA LEU A 491 -18.33 13.65 8.10
C LEU A 491 -18.69 14.47 6.86
N LEU A 492 -19.21 13.84 5.81
CA LEU A 492 -19.71 14.51 4.60
C LEU A 492 -21.24 14.30 4.46
N ASP A 493 -21.82 14.82 3.38
CA ASP A 493 -23.27 14.76 3.14
C ASP A 493 -23.72 13.55 2.29
N GLY A 494 -22.75 12.77 1.80
CA GLY A 494 -22.98 11.58 0.97
C GLY A 494 -23.43 11.92 -0.45
N VAL A 495 -23.21 13.15 -0.92
CA VAL A 495 -23.62 13.65 -2.23
C VAL A 495 -22.39 14.13 -2.99
N HIS A 496 -21.85 13.23 -3.83
CA HIS A 496 -20.71 13.57 -4.66
C HIS A 496 -21.08 14.12 -6.05
N ALA A 497 -20.13 14.83 -6.67
CA ALA A 497 -20.19 15.21 -8.08
C ALA A 497 -20.00 13.97 -9.00
N GLU A 498 -20.33 14.13 -10.28
CA GLU A 498 -20.07 13.07 -11.27
C GLU A 498 -18.57 13.01 -11.57
N GLU A 499 -17.94 11.87 -11.23
CA GLU A 499 -16.55 11.55 -11.58
C GLU A 499 -16.48 10.51 -12.70
N GLY A 500 -15.45 10.62 -13.53
CA GLY A 500 -15.08 9.62 -14.51
C GLY A 500 -14.28 8.49 -13.87
N ILE A 501 -14.56 7.26 -14.27
CA ILE A 501 -13.81 6.06 -13.86
C ILE A 501 -13.25 5.33 -15.09
N ALA A 502 -12.18 4.57 -14.86
CA ALA A 502 -11.71 3.51 -15.75
C ALA A 502 -11.90 2.16 -15.08
N TRP A 503 -12.16 1.10 -15.85
CA TRP A 503 -12.28 -0.26 -15.32
C TRP A 503 -11.61 -1.30 -16.23
N LEU A 504 -11.18 -2.41 -15.62
CA LEU A 504 -10.56 -3.57 -16.23
C LEU A 504 -11.15 -4.85 -15.65
N ALA A 505 -11.70 -5.70 -16.51
CA ALA A 505 -12.18 -7.04 -16.17
C ALA A 505 -11.28 -8.09 -16.86
N ILE A 506 -10.65 -8.96 -16.07
CA ILE A 506 -9.75 -10.03 -16.53
C ILE A 506 -10.46 -11.37 -16.34
N PRO A 507 -10.50 -12.25 -17.36
CA PRO A 507 -11.08 -13.59 -17.20
C PRO A 507 -10.44 -14.34 -16.02
N ALA A 508 -11.28 -14.84 -15.12
CA ALA A 508 -10.84 -15.72 -14.04
C ALA A 508 -11.32 -17.15 -14.31
N THR A 509 -10.87 -18.09 -13.46
CA THR A 509 -11.38 -19.46 -13.44
C THR A 509 -12.16 -19.66 -12.16
N ALA A 510 -13.41 -20.13 -12.28
CA ALA A 510 -14.23 -20.51 -11.13
C ALA A 510 -13.47 -21.50 -10.23
N GLN A 511 -13.49 -21.26 -8.92
CA GLN A 511 -12.95 -22.19 -7.95
C GLN A 511 -14.01 -23.24 -7.61
N ALA A 512 -13.65 -24.50 -7.80
CA ALA A 512 -14.51 -25.64 -7.49
C ALA A 512 -14.38 -26.08 -6.03
N GLU A 513 -13.17 -26.00 -5.47
CA GLU A 513 -12.85 -26.40 -4.11
C GLU A 513 -11.69 -25.55 -3.57
N ILE A 514 -11.69 -25.30 -2.27
CA ILE A 514 -10.58 -24.66 -1.55
C ILE A 514 -10.26 -25.49 -0.31
N THR A 515 -8.99 -25.55 0.07
CA THR A 515 -8.58 -25.99 1.40
C THR A 515 -7.78 -24.92 2.08
N GLN A 516 -7.98 -24.77 3.39
CA GLN A 516 -7.29 -23.78 4.21
C GLN A 516 -7.13 -24.31 5.63
N LYS A 517 -6.17 -23.75 6.36
CA LYS A 517 -5.98 -23.98 7.79
C LYS A 517 -5.96 -22.62 8.50
N PHE A 518 -6.54 -22.56 9.68
CA PHE A 518 -6.48 -21.38 10.56
C PHE A 518 -6.41 -21.84 12.02
N SER A 519 -6.04 -20.94 12.91
CA SER A 519 -6.02 -21.20 14.34
C SER A 519 -7.06 -20.36 15.07
N ILE A 520 -7.70 -20.94 16.09
CA ILE A 520 -8.63 -20.23 16.99
C ILE A 520 -8.21 -20.51 18.42
N ASP A 521 -8.05 -19.45 19.21
CA ASP A 521 -7.92 -19.50 20.66
C ASP A 521 -9.10 -18.79 21.34
N ALA A 522 -9.34 -19.13 22.61
CA ALA A 522 -10.34 -18.46 23.44
C ALA A 522 -9.78 -18.23 24.85
N LYS A 523 -9.98 -17.03 25.39
CA LYS A 523 -9.71 -16.78 26.82
C LYS A 523 -10.94 -17.18 27.62
N VAL A 524 -10.72 -17.57 28.88
CA VAL A 524 -11.80 -17.89 29.84
C VAL A 524 -13.00 -16.93 29.70
N GLY A 525 -14.16 -17.50 29.37
CA GLY A 525 -15.40 -16.76 29.16
C GLY A 525 -15.48 -15.95 27.86
N GLN A 526 -14.69 -16.26 26.83
CA GLN A 526 -14.64 -15.57 25.53
C GLN A 526 -14.61 -16.55 24.35
N SER A 527 -15.73 -17.17 23.98
CA SER A 527 -15.87 -17.87 22.69
C SER A 527 -16.18 -16.85 21.57
N ASN A 528 -15.18 -16.07 21.16
CA ASN A 528 -15.40 -15.04 20.14
C ASN A 528 -15.45 -15.66 18.74
N TRP A 529 -16.41 -15.20 17.93
CA TRP A 529 -16.47 -15.53 16.52
C TRP A 529 -15.29 -14.90 15.78
N VAL A 530 -14.56 -15.71 15.01
CA VAL A 530 -13.47 -15.32 14.13
C VAL A 530 -13.99 -15.30 12.70
N ARG A 531 -13.62 -14.27 11.94
CA ARG A 531 -13.93 -14.16 10.51
C ARG A 531 -12.85 -14.89 9.72
N VAL A 532 -13.27 -15.85 8.90
CA VAL A 532 -12.37 -16.69 8.10
C VAL A 532 -12.56 -16.32 6.62
N PRO A 533 -11.73 -15.43 6.06
CA PRO A 533 -11.77 -15.13 4.64
C PRO A 533 -11.18 -16.29 3.83
N PHE A 534 -11.76 -16.57 2.67
CA PHE A 534 -11.18 -17.51 1.73
C PHE A 534 -10.03 -16.88 0.95
N LEU A 535 -8.91 -17.60 0.84
CA LEU A 535 -7.75 -17.17 0.04
C LEU A 535 -8.04 -17.09 -1.47
N LYS A 536 -9.19 -17.64 -1.91
CA LYS A 536 -9.78 -17.44 -3.24
C LYS A 536 -11.29 -17.36 -3.11
N ILE A 537 -11.94 -16.53 -3.91
CA ILE A 537 -13.41 -16.39 -3.84
C ILE A 537 -14.08 -17.57 -4.58
N MET A 538 -15.16 -18.11 -3.99
CA MET A 538 -15.97 -19.19 -4.57
C MET A 538 -16.95 -18.64 -5.63
N GLU A 539 -17.38 -19.46 -6.60
CA GLU A 539 -18.34 -19.01 -7.62
C GLU A 539 -19.78 -18.96 -7.05
N ASN A 540 -20.11 -19.85 -6.11
CA ASN A 540 -21.38 -19.90 -5.40
C ASN A 540 -21.15 -19.97 -3.87
N ASN A 541 -22.19 -19.70 -3.08
CA ASN A 541 -22.11 -19.90 -1.63
C ASN A 541 -21.75 -21.37 -1.35
N PRO A 542 -20.58 -21.64 -0.74
CA PRO A 542 -20.04 -22.99 -0.65
C PRO A 542 -20.60 -23.77 0.54
N TYR A 543 -20.26 -25.06 0.59
CA TYR A 543 -20.39 -25.89 1.79
C TYR A 543 -19.03 -25.97 2.50
N ILE A 544 -19.04 -25.84 3.82
CA ILE A 544 -17.84 -25.85 4.67
C ILE A 544 -17.79 -27.15 5.45
N PHE A 545 -16.72 -27.91 5.29
CA PHE A 545 -16.40 -29.04 6.15
C PHE A 545 -15.21 -28.66 7.00
N ALA A 546 -15.37 -28.66 8.32
CA ALA A 546 -14.35 -28.21 9.25
C ALA A 546 -14.03 -29.30 10.27
N SER A 547 -12.75 -29.45 10.59
CA SER A 547 -12.33 -30.40 11.63
C SER A 547 -11.10 -29.89 12.36
N ILE A 548 -11.05 -30.14 13.68
CA ILE A 548 -9.95 -29.71 14.55
C ILE A 548 -8.80 -30.71 14.38
N SER A 549 -7.64 -30.24 13.91
CA SER A 549 -6.49 -31.08 13.54
C SER A 549 -5.32 -31.02 14.53
N SER A 550 -5.54 -30.39 15.70
CA SER A 550 -4.60 -30.35 16.83
C SER A 550 -5.30 -30.58 18.17
N GLU A 551 -4.49 -30.87 19.19
CA GLU A 551 -4.88 -30.97 20.60
C GLU A 551 -3.78 -30.32 21.44
N ASN A 552 -3.94 -29.05 21.75
CA ASN A 552 -2.99 -28.22 22.49
C ASN A 552 -3.47 -27.91 23.92
N GLY A 553 -4.78 -27.64 24.11
CA GLY A 553 -5.38 -27.22 25.40
C GLY A 553 -5.80 -28.35 26.35
N GLY A 554 -6.22 -29.50 25.80
CA GLY A 554 -6.74 -30.63 26.56
C GLY A 554 -8.20 -30.52 26.99
N ASP A 555 -8.82 -29.36 26.73
CA ASP A 555 -10.27 -29.12 26.85
C ASP A 555 -10.95 -29.56 25.55
N THR A 556 -12.16 -30.12 25.67
CA THR A 556 -12.94 -30.62 24.54
C THR A 556 -13.68 -29.45 23.88
N VAL A 557 -13.50 -29.28 22.57
CA VAL A 557 -14.02 -28.15 21.79
C VAL A 557 -14.68 -28.60 20.50
N GLU A 558 -15.75 -27.91 20.11
CA GLU A 558 -16.47 -28.08 18.85
C GLU A 558 -16.26 -26.88 17.90
N VAL A 559 -16.37 -27.10 16.59
CA VAL A 559 -16.33 -26.04 15.58
C VAL A 559 -17.74 -25.60 15.20
N ASP A 560 -18.10 -24.37 15.55
CA ASP A 560 -19.35 -23.77 15.08
C ASP A 560 -19.11 -22.89 13.87
N ILE A 561 -20.06 -22.89 12.94
CA ILE A 561 -19.98 -22.14 11.67
C ILE A 561 -21.26 -21.37 11.42
N ARG A 562 -21.11 -20.11 10.96
CA ARG A 562 -22.23 -19.31 10.48
C ARG A 562 -21.81 -18.31 9.40
N ASN A 563 -22.80 -17.55 8.90
CA ASN A 563 -22.59 -16.42 7.99
C ASN A 563 -21.76 -16.78 6.74
N ILE A 564 -21.95 -17.99 6.20
CA ILE A 564 -21.25 -18.46 5.00
C ILE A 564 -21.70 -17.67 3.78
N ASN A 565 -20.73 -17.14 3.04
CA ASN A 565 -20.92 -16.55 1.73
C ASN A 565 -19.77 -16.97 0.81
N ARG A 566 -19.67 -16.36 -0.38
CA ARG A 566 -18.64 -16.70 -1.38
C ARG A 566 -17.22 -16.28 -1.02
N VAL A 567 -17.06 -15.35 -0.08
CA VAL A 567 -15.78 -14.74 0.29
C VAL A 567 -15.25 -15.23 1.64
N GLY A 568 -16.10 -15.83 2.48
CA GLY A 568 -15.70 -16.40 3.75
C GLY A 568 -16.89 -16.86 4.60
N PHE A 569 -16.61 -17.09 5.88
CA PHE A 569 -17.59 -17.47 6.91
C PHE A 569 -17.09 -17.03 8.29
N GLU A 570 -17.93 -17.17 9.31
CA GLU A 570 -17.53 -17.00 10.70
C GLU A 570 -17.43 -18.36 11.39
N ALA A 571 -16.40 -18.55 12.20
CA ALA A 571 -16.19 -19.75 12.99
C ALA A 571 -15.85 -19.42 14.44
N ARG A 572 -16.22 -20.30 15.36
CA ARG A 572 -15.67 -20.30 16.73
C ARG A 572 -15.34 -21.73 17.14
N LEU A 573 -14.49 -21.83 18.15
CA LEU A 573 -14.37 -23.05 18.93
C LEU A 573 -15.14 -22.86 20.23
N GLU A 574 -16.05 -23.77 20.53
CA GLU A 574 -16.88 -23.70 21.73
C GLU A 574 -16.57 -24.89 22.65
N GLU A 575 -16.30 -24.58 23.92
CA GLU A 575 -16.27 -25.58 25.00
C GLU A 575 -17.67 -25.71 25.61
N ASP A 576 -18.05 -26.93 26.00
CA ASP A 576 -19.29 -27.11 26.76
C ASP A 576 -19.15 -26.63 28.21
N LEU A 577 -19.62 -25.41 28.46
CA LEU A 577 -19.67 -24.80 29.80
C LEU A 577 -20.50 -25.63 30.80
N ARG A 578 -21.50 -26.38 30.35
CA ARG A 578 -22.29 -27.26 31.21
C ARG A 578 -21.52 -28.53 31.57
N ALA A 579 -20.64 -29.02 30.70
CA ALA A 579 -19.75 -30.14 31.00
C ALA A 579 -18.74 -29.83 32.13
N GLY A 580 -18.50 -28.54 32.42
CA GLY A 580 -17.68 -28.07 33.55
C GLY A 580 -16.42 -27.32 33.13
N TRP A 581 -16.28 -27.04 31.84
CA TRP A 581 -15.24 -26.21 31.26
C TRP A 581 -15.49 -24.71 31.50
N ASP A 582 -14.46 -23.88 31.37
CA ASP A 582 -14.51 -22.45 31.73
C ASP A 582 -14.64 -21.50 30.53
N GLY A 583 -14.76 -22.06 29.32
CA GLY A 583 -14.93 -21.36 28.06
C GLY A 583 -13.63 -20.81 27.51
N GLY A 584 -12.49 -21.41 27.86
CA GLY A 584 -11.16 -20.93 27.51
C GLY A 584 -10.19 -22.04 27.17
N HIS A 585 -9.87 -22.18 25.88
CA HIS A 585 -8.94 -23.16 25.36
C HIS A 585 -7.68 -22.52 24.75
N LEU A 586 -6.60 -23.30 24.65
CA LEU A 586 -5.43 -22.92 23.86
C LEU A 586 -5.77 -22.86 22.37
N ALA A 587 -4.91 -22.20 21.58
CA ALA A 587 -5.07 -22.14 20.14
C ALA A 587 -5.11 -23.55 19.53
N GLU A 588 -6.19 -23.90 18.85
CA GLU A 588 -6.30 -25.14 18.07
C GLU A 588 -6.30 -24.84 16.57
N THR A 589 -5.79 -25.77 15.78
CA THR A 589 -5.76 -25.70 14.32
C THR A 589 -7.04 -26.30 13.77
N VAL A 590 -7.78 -25.53 12.98
CA VAL A 590 -8.95 -26.00 12.24
C VAL A 590 -8.57 -26.14 10.77
N ASP A 591 -8.81 -27.33 10.23
CA ASP A 591 -8.68 -27.65 8.82
C ASP A 591 -10.04 -27.51 8.14
N ILE A 592 -10.10 -26.79 7.03
CA ILE A 592 -11.33 -26.68 6.25
C ILE A 592 -11.19 -27.20 4.82
N LEU A 593 -12.27 -27.81 4.36
CA LEU A 593 -12.57 -28.11 2.97
C LEU A 593 -13.82 -27.32 2.57
N VAL A 594 -13.65 -26.44 1.61
CA VAL A 594 -14.72 -25.61 1.04
C VAL A 594 -15.08 -26.18 -0.32
N VAL A 595 -16.35 -26.50 -0.55
CA VAL A 595 -16.81 -27.14 -1.79
C VAL A 595 -17.88 -26.28 -2.46
N ASP A 596 -17.71 -25.97 -3.74
CA ASP A 596 -18.75 -25.30 -4.51
C ASP A 596 -19.93 -26.26 -4.72
N PRO A 597 -21.19 -25.85 -4.45
CA PRO A 597 -22.36 -26.71 -4.61
C PRO A 597 -22.60 -27.17 -6.06
N MET A 598 -22.01 -26.50 -7.06
CA MET A 598 -22.11 -26.89 -8.47
C MET A 598 -20.99 -27.83 -8.90
N LEU A 599 -20.09 -28.23 -7.99
CA LEU A 599 -19.04 -29.18 -8.30
C LEU A 599 -19.61 -30.59 -8.50
N THR A 600 -19.41 -31.14 -9.70
CA THR A 600 -19.95 -32.46 -10.05
C THR A 600 -19.03 -33.64 -9.71
N SER A 601 -17.78 -33.39 -9.30
CA SER A 601 -16.81 -34.45 -8.97
C SER A 601 -16.95 -35.00 -7.55
N LEU A 602 -17.60 -34.26 -6.65
CA LEU A 602 -17.93 -34.70 -5.30
C LEU A 602 -19.45 -34.73 -5.14
N VAL A 603 -19.96 -35.73 -4.44
CA VAL A 603 -21.38 -35.81 -4.11
C VAL A 603 -21.58 -35.10 -2.78
N THR A 604 -22.19 -33.91 -2.83
CA THR A 604 -22.46 -33.08 -1.65
C THR A 604 -23.92 -32.63 -1.62
N GLY A 605 -24.37 -32.17 -0.46
CA GLY A 605 -25.68 -31.57 -0.31
C GLY A 605 -25.87 -30.95 1.07
N THR A 606 -27.07 -30.40 1.28
CA THR A 606 -27.51 -29.89 2.57
C THR A 606 -28.84 -30.51 2.97
N ILE A 607 -29.09 -30.58 4.27
CA ILE A 607 -30.36 -30.98 4.85
C ILE A 607 -30.66 -30.08 6.05
N SER A 608 -31.93 -29.77 6.29
CA SER A 608 -32.33 -29.13 7.55
C SER A 608 -32.69 -30.21 8.56
N GLY A 609 -32.06 -30.20 9.72
CA GLY A 609 -32.24 -31.21 10.76
C GLY A 609 -32.21 -30.61 12.16
N ASP A 610 -32.86 -31.26 13.09
CA ASP A 610 -32.85 -30.96 14.53
C ASP A 610 -32.40 -32.23 15.30
N HIS A 611 -32.79 -32.36 16.57
CA HIS A 611 -32.56 -33.56 17.39
C HIS A 611 -33.24 -34.84 16.86
N ASN A 612 -34.12 -34.75 15.86
CA ASN A 612 -34.77 -35.90 15.25
C ASN A 612 -33.96 -36.42 14.06
N TRP A 613 -33.83 -37.75 14.01
CA TRP A 613 -33.22 -38.45 12.88
C TRP A 613 -33.92 -38.14 11.56
N THR A 614 -33.15 -37.62 10.62
CA THR A 614 -33.59 -37.24 9.27
C THR A 614 -32.88 -38.09 8.22
N ASP A 615 -33.64 -38.63 7.26
CA ASP A 615 -33.08 -39.42 6.17
C ASP A 615 -32.50 -38.52 5.07
N VAL A 616 -31.25 -38.79 4.68
CA VAL A 616 -30.60 -38.23 3.49
C VAL A 616 -30.55 -39.32 2.42
N ILE A 617 -31.10 -39.03 1.24
CA ILE A 617 -31.18 -39.96 0.11
C ILE A 617 -30.28 -39.46 -1.01
N PHE A 618 -29.38 -40.31 -1.50
CA PHE A 618 -28.54 -39.96 -2.64
C PHE A 618 -29.35 -39.95 -3.94
N SER A 619 -29.12 -38.94 -4.77
CA SER A 619 -29.76 -38.83 -6.09
C SER A 619 -29.40 -39.99 -7.01
N VAL A 620 -28.19 -40.55 -6.84
CA VAL A 620 -27.68 -41.75 -7.50
C VAL A 620 -27.04 -42.64 -6.42
N PRO A 621 -27.44 -43.93 -6.30
CA PRO A 621 -26.80 -44.85 -5.37
C PRO A 621 -25.32 -45.08 -5.71
N PHE A 622 -24.49 -45.18 -4.67
CA PHE A 622 -23.07 -45.53 -4.80
C PHE A 622 -22.85 -47.02 -5.09
N VAL A 623 -21.68 -47.38 -5.63
CA VAL A 623 -21.32 -48.79 -5.89
C VAL A 623 -20.81 -49.46 -4.60
N ALA A 624 -20.20 -48.69 -3.71
CA ALA A 624 -19.82 -49.09 -2.36
C ALA A 624 -20.39 -48.12 -1.30
N VAL A 625 -20.48 -48.56 -0.04
CA VAL A 625 -20.89 -47.68 1.07
C VAL A 625 -19.92 -46.49 1.13
N PRO A 626 -20.40 -45.25 0.98
CA PRO A 626 -19.54 -44.07 0.97
C PRO A 626 -19.08 -43.72 2.38
N ARG A 627 -18.02 -42.91 2.47
CA ARG A 627 -17.57 -42.25 3.70
C ARG A 627 -18.23 -40.89 3.77
N ILE A 628 -18.90 -40.59 4.87
CA ILE A 628 -19.64 -39.34 5.02
C ILE A 628 -18.87 -38.39 5.92
N VAL A 629 -18.75 -37.13 5.53
CA VAL A 629 -18.33 -36.03 6.41
C VAL A 629 -19.50 -35.07 6.51
N ALA A 630 -19.89 -34.65 7.71
CA ALA A 630 -20.97 -33.72 7.93
C ALA A 630 -20.47 -32.52 8.76
N THR A 631 -21.10 -31.36 8.58
CA THR A 631 -20.77 -30.17 9.37
C THR A 631 -22.01 -29.28 9.42
N ILE A 632 -22.35 -28.80 10.61
CA ILE A 632 -23.41 -27.82 10.81
C ILE A 632 -22.95 -26.47 10.21
N GLN A 633 -23.81 -25.84 9.42
CA GLN A 633 -23.50 -24.63 8.61
C GLN A 633 -24.11 -23.35 9.19
N THR A 634 -24.92 -23.48 10.24
CA THR A 634 -25.70 -22.40 10.84
C THR A 634 -25.68 -22.51 12.37
N GLU A 635 -25.92 -21.37 13.02
CA GLU A 635 -26.00 -21.25 14.49
C GLU A 635 -27.37 -20.66 14.86
N ASN A 636 -28.44 -21.43 14.69
CA ASN A 636 -29.80 -21.01 15.06
C ASN A 636 -30.13 -21.36 16.53
N GLY A 637 -29.54 -22.44 17.05
CA GLY A 637 -29.49 -22.81 18.46
C GLY A 637 -28.40 -22.06 19.22
N GLY A 638 -28.37 -22.22 20.54
CA GLY A 638 -27.26 -21.73 21.38
C GLY A 638 -26.71 -22.82 22.29
N ASP A 639 -27.01 -24.07 21.95
CA ASP A 639 -26.65 -25.27 22.67
C ASP A 639 -25.51 -25.92 21.88
N THR A 640 -24.45 -26.36 22.55
CA THR A 640 -23.33 -27.06 21.89
C THR A 640 -23.85 -28.35 21.28
N ALA A 641 -23.68 -28.54 19.97
CA ALA A 641 -24.28 -29.66 19.28
C ALA A 641 -23.53 -30.04 18.00
N MET A 642 -23.40 -31.35 17.79
CA MET A 642 -22.64 -31.94 16.68
C MET A 642 -23.53 -32.72 15.71
N PRO A 643 -23.11 -32.92 14.45
CA PRO A 643 -23.79 -33.84 13.56
C PRO A 643 -23.57 -35.29 14.03
N ASP A 644 -24.66 -36.04 14.19
CA ASP A 644 -24.61 -37.47 14.49
C ASP A 644 -25.15 -38.28 13.31
N LEU A 645 -24.44 -39.36 12.93
CA LEU A 645 -24.65 -40.14 11.72
C LEU A 645 -24.84 -41.62 11.99
N ARG A 646 -25.85 -42.21 11.32
CA ARG A 646 -26.04 -43.67 11.34
C ARG A 646 -26.66 -44.22 10.07
N ASN A 647 -26.76 -45.55 10.01
CA ASN A 647 -27.43 -46.28 8.93
C ASN A 647 -26.92 -45.89 7.53
N ILE A 648 -25.61 -45.69 7.39
CA ILE A 648 -25.00 -45.35 6.10
C ILE A 648 -25.04 -46.57 5.18
N THR A 649 -25.64 -46.38 4.02
CA THR A 649 -25.79 -47.39 2.97
C THR A 649 -25.37 -46.81 1.62
N THR A 650 -25.42 -47.62 0.56
CA THR A 650 -25.20 -47.14 -0.82
C THR A 650 -26.29 -46.19 -1.31
N GLU A 651 -27.46 -46.14 -0.65
CA GLU A 651 -28.62 -45.35 -1.09
C GLU A 651 -28.83 -44.07 -0.27
N GLY A 652 -28.25 -43.99 0.92
CA GLY A 652 -28.43 -42.86 1.83
C GLY A 652 -27.91 -43.14 3.23
N PHE A 653 -28.17 -42.20 4.14
CA PHE A 653 -27.82 -42.27 5.56
C PHE A 653 -28.83 -41.49 6.41
N GLN A 654 -28.70 -41.56 7.73
CA GLN A 654 -29.49 -40.75 8.66
C GLN A 654 -28.58 -39.78 9.40
N VAL A 655 -29.07 -38.56 9.62
CA VAL A 655 -28.38 -37.51 10.37
C VAL A 655 -29.32 -36.79 11.33
N ARG A 656 -28.78 -36.29 12.45
CA ARG A 656 -29.43 -35.35 13.37
C ARG A 656 -28.42 -34.36 13.92
N VAL A 657 -28.92 -33.34 14.60
CA VAL A 657 -28.13 -32.46 15.49
C VAL A 657 -28.22 -33.03 16.90
N GLU A 658 -27.11 -33.42 17.50
CA GLU A 658 -27.07 -34.01 18.83
C GLU A 658 -26.44 -33.07 19.85
N GLU A 659 -27.16 -32.84 20.96
CA GLU A 659 -26.67 -32.15 22.16
C GLU A 659 -26.29 -33.17 23.25
N ASP A 660 -25.29 -32.84 24.07
CA ASP A 660 -24.95 -33.67 25.24
C ASP A 660 -25.94 -33.49 26.40
N VAL A 661 -26.90 -34.41 26.50
CA VAL A 661 -27.92 -34.43 27.55
C VAL A 661 -27.32 -34.60 28.96
N ILE A 662 -26.17 -35.26 29.10
CA ILE A 662 -25.53 -35.55 30.39
C ILE A 662 -24.66 -34.38 30.85
N ALA A 663 -24.06 -33.63 29.93
CA ALA A 663 -23.44 -32.33 30.22
C ALA A 663 -24.47 -31.36 30.83
N GLY A 664 -25.73 -31.46 30.42
CA GLY A 664 -26.88 -30.82 31.07
C GLY A 664 -27.83 -30.12 30.10
N TRP A 665 -27.72 -30.39 28.80
CA TRP A 665 -28.69 -29.98 27.79
C TRP A 665 -29.96 -30.83 27.86
N ASP A 666 -31.06 -30.37 27.26
CA ASP A 666 -32.34 -31.08 27.34
C ASP A 666 -32.58 -32.04 26.16
N GLY A 667 -31.65 -32.04 25.19
CA GLY A 667 -31.66 -32.89 24.00
C GLY A 667 -32.57 -32.38 22.90
N ASN A 668 -33.13 -31.17 23.03
CA ASN A 668 -33.98 -30.55 22.02
C ASN A 668 -33.23 -29.42 21.30
N HIS A 669 -32.59 -29.74 20.20
CA HIS A 669 -32.03 -28.71 19.34
C HIS A 669 -33.07 -28.13 18.39
N VAL A 670 -32.90 -26.87 17.98
CA VAL A 670 -33.66 -26.26 16.86
C VAL A 670 -33.10 -26.73 15.51
N ASN A 671 -33.82 -26.46 14.42
CA ASN A 671 -33.34 -26.83 13.10
C ASN A 671 -32.07 -26.06 12.72
N GLU A 672 -31.04 -26.80 12.30
CA GLU A 672 -29.84 -26.29 11.64
C GLU A 672 -29.78 -26.74 10.19
N THR A 673 -28.93 -26.09 9.40
CA THR A 673 -28.53 -26.56 8.07
C THR A 673 -27.26 -27.40 8.23
N ILE A 674 -27.31 -28.66 7.83
CA ILE A 674 -26.17 -29.58 7.88
C ILE A 674 -25.70 -29.83 6.44
N ALA A 675 -24.44 -29.51 6.15
CA ALA A 675 -23.81 -29.92 4.91
C ALA A 675 -23.22 -31.32 5.06
N TRP A 676 -23.28 -32.11 3.98
CA TRP A 676 -22.69 -33.44 3.94
C TRP A 676 -21.90 -33.66 2.65
N LEU A 677 -20.83 -34.44 2.76
CA LEU A 677 -19.96 -34.88 1.67
C LEU A 677 -19.89 -36.40 1.69
N ALA A 678 -20.23 -37.03 0.57
CA ALA A 678 -20.15 -38.48 0.40
C ALA A 678 -18.99 -38.85 -0.53
N LEU A 679 -18.03 -39.62 0.00
CA LEU A 679 -16.82 -40.05 -0.70
C LEU A 679 -16.86 -41.54 -0.97
N GLU A 680 -16.90 -41.91 -2.25
CA GLU A 680 -16.76 -43.31 -2.66
C GLU A 680 -15.29 -43.75 -2.56
N PRO A 681 -14.98 -44.86 -1.85
CA PRO A 681 -13.59 -45.28 -1.63
C PRO A 681 -12.77 -45.54 -2.90
N THR A 682 -13.42 -45.86 -4.02
CA THR A 682 -12.76 -46.16 -5.30
C THR A 682 -12.58 -44.94 -6.20
N ASP A 683 -13.28 -43.84 -5.93
CA ASP A 683 -13.41 -42.69 -6.83
C ASP A 683 -12.88 -41.40 -6.19
N ILE A 684 -11.83 -41.52 -5.36
CA ILE A 684 -11.13 -40.35 -4.80
C ILE A 684 -10.21 -39.69 -5.84
N PRO A 685 -10.16 -38.34 -5.90
CA PRO A 685 -9.28 -37.63 -6.82
C PRO A 685 -7.78 -38.00 -6.65
N VAL A 686 -7.01 -37.90 -7.74
CA VAL A 686 -5.58 -38.24 -7.75
C VAL A 686 -4.82 -37.38 -6.74
N GLY A 687 -4.05 -38.03 -5.86
CA GLY A 687 -3.27 -37.39 -4.81
C GLY A 687 -4.03 -37.14 -3.51
N HIS A 688 -5.34 -37.40 -3.49
CA HIS A 688 -6.15 -37.36 -2.29
C HIS A 688 -6.20 -38.77 -1.67
N GLN A 689 -6.46 -38.84 -0.37
CA GLN A 689 -6.52 -40.09 0.37
C GLN A 689 -7.71 -40.05 1.33
N SER A 690 -8.45 -41.14 1.45
CA SER A 690 -9.38 -41.33 2.56
C SER A 690 -9.19 -42.72 3.13
N ASP A 691 -9.51 -42.90 4.41
CA ASP A 691 -9.70 -44.23 4.97
C ASP A 691 -10.83 -44.28 6.01
N MET A 692 -11.21 -45.49 6.42
CA MET A 692 -12.11 -45.76 7.53
C MET A 692 -11.39 -46.60 8.58
N VAL A 693 -11.42 -46.15 9.83
CA VAL A 693 -10.75 -46.78 10.97
C VAL A 693 -11.80 -47.10 12.01
N SER A 694 -11.90 -48.38 12.42
CA SER A 694 -12.72 -48.76 13.57
C SER A 694 -11.93 -48.51 14.85
N ILE A 695 -12.46 -47.64 15.71
CA ILE A 695 -11.86 -47.27 17.00
C ILE A 695 -12.72 -47.86 18.12
N ASN A 696 -12.08 -48.33 19.19
CA ASN A 696 -12.73 -48.86 20.38
C ASN A 696 -11.96 -48.41 21.62
N GLN A 697 -12.68 -47.99 22.67
CA GLN A 697 -12.12 -47.57 23.95
C GLN A 697 -12.64 -48.46 25.09
N PRO A 698 -12.12 -49.69 25.25
CA PRO A 698 -12.58 -50.61 26.30
C PRO A 698 -12.04 -50.25 27.71
N THR A 699 -11.34 -49.13 27.86
CA THR A 699 -10.68 -48.70 29.10
C THR A 699 -11.00 -47.25 29.41
N ALA A 700 -11.39 -46.99 30.66
CA ALA A 700 -11.80 -45.68 31.14
C ALA A 700 -10.79 -44.54 30.90
N LYS A 701 -11.32 -43.32 30.75
CA LYS A 701 -10.63 -42.02 30.64
C LYS A 701 -9.94 -41.68 29.30
N ASN A 702 -10.43 -42.15 28.15
CA ASN A 702 -10.05 -41.64 26.82
C ASN A 702 -8.54 -41.62 26.52
N GLN A 703 -7.77 -42.58 27.04
CA GLN A 703 -6.29 -42.54 26.99
C GLN A 703 -5.67 -43.23 25.76
N LEU A 704 -6.44 -43.97 24.95
CA LEU A 704 -5.86 -44.76 23.85
C LEU A 704 -5.88 -43.98 22.54
N TRP A 705 -4.70 -43.48 22.16
CA TRP A 705 -4.46 -42.88 20.85
C TRP A 705 -4.17 -43.94 19.80
N ASN A 706 -4.91 -43.90 18.70
CA ASN A 706 -4.73 -44.75 17.53
C ASN A 706 -3.88 -44.02 16.50
N THR A 707 -2.81 -44.66 16.01
CA THR A 707 -1.96 -44.08 14.96
C THR A 707 -2.50 -44.46 13.59
N VAL A 708 -2.84 -43.46 12.78
CA VAL A 708 -3.25 -43.61 11.39
C VAL A 708 -2.07 -43.21 10.50
N VAL A 709 -1.70 -44.10 9.58
CA VAL A 709 -0.62 -43.87 8.62
C VAL A 709 -1.24 -43.64 7.26
N PHE A 710 -0.83 -42.57 6.58
CA PHE A 710 -1.28 -42.34 5.21
C PHE A 710 -0.73 -43.44 4.28
N PRO A 711 -1.56 -44.09 3.45
CA PRO A 711 -1.11 -45.07 2.47
C PRO A 711 0.06 -44.58 1.61
N THR A 712 0.05 -43.28 1.27
CA THR A 712 1.15 -42.59 0.59
C THR A 712 1.50 -41.30 1.34
N PRO A 713 2.78 -41.03 1.67
CA PRO A 713 3.16 -39.76 2.29
C PRO A 713 2.86 -38.55 1.40
N PHE A 714 2.41 -37.45 2.00
CA PHE A 714 2.25 -36.16 1.33
C PHE A 714 3.58 -35.39 1.24
N ALA A 715 3.68 -34.43 0.32
CA ALA A 715 4.88 -33.57 0.20
C ALA A 715 4.99 -32.54 1.35
N SER A 716 3.86 -32.13 1.90
CA SER A 716 3.68 -31.22 3.02
C SER A 716 2.61 -31.77 3.98
N ILE A 717 2.41 -31.14 5.14
CA ILE A 717 1.33 -31.51 6.05
C ILE A 717 -0.01 -31.27 5.31
N PRO A 718 -0.87 -32.31 5.14
CA PRO A 718 -2.10 -32.18 4.36
C PRO A 718 -3.18 -31.42 5.12
N ASN A 719 -4.24 -31.04 4.40
CA ASN A 719 -5.52 -30.72 5.01
C ASN A 719 -6.29 -32.02 5.28
N ILE A 720 -6.95 -32.14 6.43
CA ILE A 720 -7.76 -33.29 6.82
C ILE A 720 -9.13 -32.84 7.34
N VAL A 721 -10.19 -33.50 6.86
CA VAL A 721 -11.52 -33.45 7.48
C VAL A 721 -11.92 -34.87 7.87
N PHE A 722 -12.69 -35.00 8.94
CA PHE A 722 -13.06 -36.29 9.50
C PHE A 722 -14.44 -36.28 10.11
N GLU A 723 -14.97 -37.49 10.36
CA GLU A 723 -16.31 -37.67 10.89
C GLU A 723 -16.48 -39.06 11.52
N ILE A 724 -17.39 -39.17 12.48
CA ILE A 724 -17.83 -40.46 13.04
C ILE A 724 -19.05 -40.92 12.23
N ASN A 725 -18.98 -42.12 11.66
CA ASN A 725 -19.97 -42.66 10.70
C ASN A 725 -20.90 -43.71 11.31
N THR A 726 -20.87 -43.88 12.62
CA THR A 726 -21.72 -44.79 13.36
C THR A 726 -22.12 -44.20 14.71
N GLU A 727 -23.26 -44.67 15.21
CA GLU A 727 -23.79 -44.40 16.55
C GLU A 727 -24.14 -45.76 17.18
N ASN A 728 -23.12 -46.43 17.72
CA ASN A 728 -23.24 -47.75 18.34
C ASN A 728 -23.27 -47.68 19.88
N GLY A 729 -22.77 -46.58 20.45
CA GLY A 729 -22.88 -46.20 21.86
C GLY A 729 -24.24 -45.60 22.23
N ALA A 730 -24.34 -45.09 23.46
CA ALA A 730 -25.47 -44.27 23.93
C ALA A 730 -25.01 -42.92 24.51
N ASP A 731 -23.69 -42.71 24.53
CA ASP A 731 -23.00 -41.57 25.12
C ASP A 731 -22.39 -40.78 23.96
N THR A 732 -22.47 -39.45 24.02
CA THR A 732 -21.93 -38.56 22.98
C THR A 732 -20.41 -38.65 22.95
N VAL A 733 -19.84 -38.75 21.75
CA VAL A 733 -18.41 -38.92 21.56
C VAL A 733 -17.89 -38.02 20.45
N GLN A 734 -16.75 -37.38 20.69
CA GLN A 734 -16.04 -36.55 19.73
C GLN A 734 -14.75 -37.21 19.28
N ALA A 735 -14.19 -36.76 18.15
CA ALA A 735 -12.93 -37.26 17.64
C ALA A 735 -11.82 -36.21 17.77
N ASP A 736 -10.79 -36.50 18.54
CA ASP A 736 -9.62 -35.64 18.66
C ASP A 736 -8.50 -36.11 17.75
N ILE A 737 -7.87 -35.16 17.05
CA ILE A 737 -6.67 -35.40 16.26
C ILE A 737 -5.47 -34.65 16.83
N ARG A 738 -4.31 -35.31 16.80
CA ARG A 738 -3.03 -34.64 17.04
C ARG A 738 -1.90 -35.23 16.22
N ASN A 739 -0.73 -34.59 16.30
CA ASN A 739 0.48 -35.03 15.60
C ASN A 739 0.24 -35.25 14.10
N LEU A 740 -0.56 -34.38 13.46
CA LEU A 740 -0.77 -34.40 12.02
C LEU A 740 0.55 -34.05 11.30
N THR A 741 1.08 -35.00 10.56
CA THR A 741 2.32 -34.89 9.78
C THR A 741 2.05 -35.21 8.33
N SER A 742 3.06 -35.08 7.46
CA SER A 742 2.97 -35.56 6.07
C SER A 742 2.83 -37.09 5.95
N THR A 743 3.02 -37.85 7.02
CA THR A 743 3.01 -39.33 7.02
C THR A 743 1.82 -39.96 7.73
N GLY A 744 1.06 -39.19 8.50
CA GLY A 744 -0.06 -39.70 9.28
C GLY A 744 -0.41 -38.78 10.45
N PHE A 745 -1.30 -39.26 11.31
CA PHE A 745 -1.80 -38.55 12.49
C PHE A 745 -2.16 -39.54 13.60
N GLN A 746 -2.48 -39.01 14.78
CA GLN A 746 -3.05 -39.78 15.88
C GLN A 746 -4.49 -39.32 16.10
N VAL A 747 -5.38 -40.28 16.36
CA VAL A 747 -6.79 -40.03 16.66
C VAL A 747 -7.24 -40.79 17.90
N ARG A 748 -8.09 -40.17 18.70
CA ARG A 748 -8.90 -40.86 19.69
C ARG A 748 -10.36 -40.45 19.53
N LEU A 749 -11.21 -41.25 20.12
CA LEU A 749 -12.57 -40.89 20.38
C LEU A 749 -12.65 -40.56 21.87
N GLU A 750 -13.23 -39.42 22.20
CA GLU A 750 -13.31 -38.82 23.54
C GLU A 750 -14.76 -38.56 23.90
N GLU A 751 -15.23 -39.17 24.99
CA GLU A 751 -16.44 -38.74 25.70
C GLU A 751 -16.07 -37.65 26.71
N GLU A 752 -16.97 -36.72 27.04
CA GLU A 752 -16.69 -35.65 28.00
C GLU A 752 -16.05 -36.15 29.31
N PRO A 753 -14.73 -35.91 29.55
CA PRO A 753 -13.94 -36.64 30.54
C PRO A 753 -14.31 -36.30 31.99
N ASN A 754 -15.04 -35.19 32.19
CA ASN A 754 -15.56 -34.75 33.48
C ASN A 754 -16.93 -35.38 33.82
N ARG A 755 -17.61 -36.00 32.85
CA ARG A 755 -18.99 -36.50 32.99
C ARG A 755 -19.13 -37.99 32.76
N TYR A 756 -18.41 -38.54 31.78
CA TYR A 756 -18.47 -39.95 31.41
C TYR A 756 -17.32 -40.76 32.01
N ASP A 757 -17.42 -42.08 31.94
CA ASP A 757 -16.33 -42.96 32.37
C ASP A 757 -15.24 -43.14 31.31
N GLY A 758 -15.48 -42.63 30.08
CA GLY A 758 -14.55 -42.66 28.97
C GLY A 758 -14.44 -44.03 28.32
N MET A 759 -15.52 -44.84 28.37
CA MET A 759 -15.61 -46.16 27.76
C MET A 759 -16.78 -46.25 26.77
N HIS A 760 -16.49 -46.21 25.47
CA HIS A 760 -17.47 -46.48 24.42
C HIS A 760 -17.18 -47.77 23.65
N THR A 761 -18.18 -48.19 22.86
CA THR A 761 -18.12 -49.38 22.01
C THR A 761 -17.31 -49.11 20.72
N PHE A 762 -17.45 -49.94 19.69
CA PHE A 762 -16.73 -49.68 18.43
C PHE A 762 -17.44 -48.60 17.63
N GLU A 763 -16.73 -47.56 17.21
CA GLU A 763 -17.22 -46.57 16.25
C GLU A 763 -16.35 -46.54 14.99
N SER A 764 -16.95 -46.19 13.85
CA SER A 764 -16.27 -46.06 12.57
C SER A 764 -15.91 -44.61 12.32
N PHE A 765 -14.63 -44.29 12.47
CA PHE A 765 -14.07 -42.99 12.14
C PHE A 765 -13.65 -42.96 10.67
N VAL A 766 -14.09 -41.96 9.92
CA VAL A 766 -13.64 -41.72 8.55
C VAL A 766 -12.82 -40.44 8.45
N TRP A 767 -11.87 -40.43 7.54
CA TRP A 767 -11.08 -39.23 7.26
C TRP A 767 -10.86 -39.07 5.77
N TYR A 768 -10.70 -37.81 5.36
CA TYR A 768 -10.33 -37.41 4.01
C TYR A 768 -9.20 -36.39 4.10
N ALA A 769 -8.05 -36.74 3.54
CA ALA A 769 -6.86 -35.92 3.52
C ALA A 769 -6.44 -35.60 2.09
N ARG A 770 -6.00 -34.35 1.88
CA ARG A 770 -5.52 -33.88 0.57
C ARG A 770 -4.32 -32.96 0.69
N PRO A 771 -3.50 -32.81 -0.37
CA PRO A 771 -2.34 -31.95 -0.34
C PRO A 771 -2.75 -30.52 0.00
N ASN A 772 -2.04 -29.92 0.96
CA ASN A 772 -2.24 -28.52 1.28
C ASN A 772 -1.45 -27.66 0.28
N ASN A 773 -2.16 -26.89 -0.54
CA ASN A 773 -1.57 -25.99 -1.53
C ASN A 773 -1.27 -24.60 -0.96
N PHE A 774 -1.63 -24.33 0.30
CA PHE A 774 -1.43 -23.05 0.99
C PHE A 774 -0.59 -23.26 2.25
N LEU A 775 0.64 -22.72 2.25
CA LEU A 775 1.67 -23.04 3.25
C LEU A 775 1.49 -22.40 4.63
N LEU A 776 0.45 -21.59 4.87
CA LEU A 776 0.36 -20.75 6.06
C LEU A 776 -0.92 -20.99 6.85
N LEU A 777 -0.74 -21.08 8.17
CA LEU A 777 -1.81 -20.87 9.15
C LEU A 777 -2.13 -19.39 9.14
N TRP A 778 -3.41 -19.06 8.94
CA TRP A 778 -3.93 -17.74 9.29
C TRP A 778 -3.76 -17.54 10.80
N PRO A 779 -3.19 -16.42 11.29
CA PRO A 779 -3.01 -16.17 12.72
C PRO A 779 -4.31 -16.00 13.47
#